data_AF-A0A068RLT0-F1
#
_entry.id   AF-A0A068RLT0-F1
#
_cell.length_a   1.000
_cell.length_b   1.000
_cell.length_c   1.000
_cell.angle_alpha   90.00
_cell.angle_beta   90.00
_cell.angle_gamma   90.00
#
_symmetry.space_group_name_H-M   'P 1'
#
loop_
_entity.id
_entity.type
_entity.pdbx_description
1 polymer ?
#
loop_
_entity_poly.entity_id
_entity_poly.type
_entity_poly.pdbx_seq_one_letter_code
_entity_poly.pdbx_strand_id
1 'polypeptide(L)'
;MTPSPVPFSQFIQRSRIALAKLHHKRHSSPPPPPPPSSSSSCLLNPPHLMHDQYNNSDSPAAKAHYLFKLANHFLFGRKGYKKAPTLALAYYEDAARLGCAAAHGVLGFCYEFGLGVSKDFVAAEMHYQRGAQLHDGLAMARLSFLRKYGRPNVRIDRAEAEEWADRVRCLTSTNPVGWIVEAATIDNDPAAQYALGVCYHDGVGMPKDEHAAFRWYKASAMQGHPRGQGILGYCYGEGFGVTKDPVEAIKWYRRAAAQSETVAIYNVGYCYEDGIGVERDVNEAVRWYRLSAEQGNAFAQNSLGYCYEDGIGVKQDFPKAAYWYQRSAEQGYPWAQCNLGYCFQNGIGIPRDNAKGVYWYRKAAIQGHARAQHNLGFCYQNGIGITRDEKEAVKWYRRSAERGNIFAYHSLGYCYQNAIGVNANPQEAVFWYYLSAEENHAPAQLSLGYCYRNGIGVPKNEREAVKWFRRSAEQGNALAQNSLGFCYEEGLGVKKDAARAAYWYHKSAKQGNPWAQCNLGFCYANGIGVPKDNSKAVHWYRQACAQNHARALDKFGVHLQCGLGVEQDLTAAFDHFRRAADQKHVAAMYHLANCFEKGLGCPVDLQQATLWFERAAAAGCHSSHERLRRLLVRACLPSNTCVMTNDDLFYCGFISGHSAPAA
;
A
#
# COMPACT_ATOMS: atom_id res chain seq x y z
N MET A 1 34.12 -14.19 -21.22
CA MET A 1 32.77 -14.49 -21.74
C MET A 1 31.78 -13.59 -21.01
N THR A 2 31.38 -12.49 -21.65
CA THR A 2 30.30 -11.63 -21.13
C THR A 2 28.99 -12.42 -21.22
N PRO A 3 28.17 -12.50 -20.15
CA PRO A 3 26.90 -13.19 -20.22
C PRO A 3 26.03 -12.47 -21.26
N SER A 4 25.55 -13.24 -22.25
CA SER A 4 24.59 -12.76 -23.25
C SER A 4 23.40 -12.14 -22.52
N PRO A 5 23.00 -10.89 -22.84
CA PRO A 5 21.86 -10.26 -22.19
C PRO A 5 20.61 -11.11 -22.43
N VAL A 6 19.93 -11.48 -21.34
CA VAL A 6 18.66 -12.20 -21.35
C VAL A 6 17.70 -11.51 -22.35
N PRO A 7 17.13 -12.22 -23.33
CA PRO A 7 16.20 -11.64 -24.28
C PRO A 7 15.04 -10.96 -23.56
N PHE A 8 14.72 -9.72 -23.95
CA PHE A 8 13.68 -8.91 -23.31
C PHE A 8 12.30 -9.61 -23.25
N SER A 9 11.99 -10.49 -24.19
CA SER A 9 10.80 -11.35 -24.17
C SER A 9 10.73 -12.24 -22.92
N GLN A 10 11.86 -12.81 -22.50
CA GLN A 10 11.94 -13.64 -21.29
C GLN A 10 11.72 -12.82 -20.01
N PHE A 11 12.06 -11.54 -20.05
CA PHE A 11 11.86 -10.63 -18.92
C PHE A 11 10.41 -10.21 -18.75
N ILE A 12 9.73 -9.84 -19.85
CA ILE A 12 8.28 -9.61 -19.84
C ILE A 12 7.57 -10.89 -19.40
N GLN A 13 7.99 -12.04 -19.93
CA GLN A 13 7.44 -13.33 -19.54
C GLN A 13 7.65 -13.61 -18.04
N ARG A 14 8.86 -13.36 -17.51
CA ARG A 14 9.15 -13.47 -16.07
C ARG A 14 8.27 -12.53 -15.24
N SER A 15 8.09 -11.29 -15.69
CA SER A 15 7.25 -10.29 -15.02
C SER A 15 5.78 -10.72 -15.03
N ARG A 16 5.26 -11.18 -16.17
CA ARG A 16 3.91 -11.71 -16.31
C ARG A 16 3.68 -12.97 -15.47
N ILE A 17 4.66 -13.89 -15.43
CA ILE A 17 4.61 -15.07 -14.57
C ILE A 17 4.63 -14.66 -13.10
N ALA A 18 5.45 -13.68 -12.71
CA ALA A 18 5.48 -13.18 -11.34
C ALA A 18 4.12 -12.56 -10.97
N LEU A 19 3.55 -11.72 -11.83
CA LEU A 19 2.21 -11.14 -11.68
C LEU A 19 1.13 -12.23 -11.58
N ALA A 20 1.15 -13.21 -12.47
CA ALA A 20 0.21 -14.33 -12.44
C ALA A 20 0.34 -15.16 -11.15
N LYS A 21 1.56 -15.41 -10.66
CA LYS A 21 1.78 -16.10 -9.37
C LYS A 21 1.28 -15.29 -8.18
N LEU A 22 1.45 -13.97 -8.22
CA LEU A 22 0.95 -13.06 -7.17
C LEU A 22 -0.58 -12.99 -7.18
N HIS A 23 -1.20 -13.01 -8.37
CA HIS A 23 -2.66 -13.10 -8.54
C HIS A 23 -3.21 -14.49 -8.18
N HIS A 24 -2.51 -15.58 -8.49
CA HIS A 24 -2.93 -16.94 -8.10
C HIS A 24 -2.83 -17.18 -6.59
N LYS A 25 -1.85 -16.58 -5.89
CA LYS A 25 -1.83 -16.58 -4.42
C LYS A 25 -3.04 -15.88 -3.79
N ARG A 26 -3.83 -15.12 -4.56
CA ARG A 26 -5.13 -14.58 -4.13
C ARG A 26 -6.31 -15.54 -4.35
N HIS A 27 -6.16 -16.63 -5.12
CA HIS A 27 -7.31 -17.43 -5.61
C HIS A 27 -7.16 -18.97 -5.63
N SER A 28 -6.10 -19.60 -5.12
CA SER A 28 -5.94 -21.06 -5.24
C SER A 28 -6.36 -21.86 -4.00
N SER A 29 -7.52 -22.52 -4.07
CA SER A 29 -7.89 -23.71 -3.27
C SER A 29 -7.28 -24.98 -3.91
N PRO A 30 -6.77 -25.96 -3.14
CA PRO A 30 -6.23 -27.22 -3.69
C PRO A 30 -7.34 -28.22 -4.08
N PRO A 31 -7.05 -29.21 -4.97
CA PRO A 31 -8.04 -30.13 -5.54
C PRO A 31 -8.50 -31.24 -4.55
N PRO A 32 -9.67 -31.88 -4.79
CA PRO A 32 -10.32 -32.76 -3.81
C PRO A 32 -9.72 -34.18 -3.78
N PRO A 33 -9.65 -34.84 -2.59
CA PRO A 33 -9.36 -36.26 -2.46
C PRO A 33 -10.62 -37.15 -2.56
N PRO A 34 -10.49 -38.48 -2.81
CA PRO A 34 -11.59 -39.38 -3.16
C PRO A 34 -12.47 -39.77 -1.94
N PRO A 35 -13.68 -40.34 -2.15
CA PRO A 35 -14.66 -40.56 -1.08
C PRO A 35 -14.29 -41.73 -0.16
N PRO A 36 -14.58 -41.67 1.15
CA PRO A 36 -14.36 -42.78 2.06
C PRO A 36 -15.53 -43.78 2.04
N SER A 37 -15.16 -45.06 2.12
CA SER A 37 -16.04 -46.22 2.24
C SER A 37 -16.65 -46.36 3.63
N SER A 38 -17.86 -46.91 3.65
CA SER A 38 -18.71 -47.16 4.81
C SER A 38 -18.28 -48.37 5.66
N SER A 39 -18.49 -48.26 6.96
CA SER A 39 -18.90 -49.31 7.94
C SER A 39 -18.26 -48.97 9.31
N SER A 40 -18.81 -49.28 10.48
CA SER A 40 -20.13 -49.72 10.93
C SER A 40 -20.10 -49.56 12.46
N SER A 41 -21.23 -49.19 13.04
CA SER A 41 -21.49 -49.04 14.48
C SER A 41 -21.17 -50.30 15.30
N CYS A 42 -20.68 -50.11 16.53
CA CYS A 42 -20.96 -51.00 17.64
C CYS A 42 -21.22 -50.17 18.91
N LEU A 43 -22.48 -50.22 19.36
CA LEU A 43 -22.99 -49.74 20.64
C LEU A 43 -22.56 -50.70 21.76
N LEU A 44 -22.06 -50.18 22.88
CA LEU A 44 -22.03 -50.88 24.15
C LEU A 44 -22.47 -49.95 25.29
N ASN A 45 -23.44 -50.44 26.07
CA ASN A 45 -24.02 -49.81 27.26
C ASN A 45 -23.03 -49.77 28.46
N PRO A 46 -23.27 -48.90 29.45
CA PRO A 46 -22.26 -48.50 30.45
C PRO A 46 -22.32 -49.35 31.74
N PRO A 47 -21.21 -49.48 32.50
CA PRO A 47 -21.28 -49.88 33.90
C PRO A 47 -21.26 -48.66 34.82
N HIS A 48 -22.22 -48.65 35.75
CA HIS A 48 -22.08 -48.05 37.07
C HIS A 48 -20.81 -48.59 37.76
N LEU A 49 -20.24 -47.77 38.66
CA LEU A 49 -19.06 -47.99 39.54
C LEU A 49 -17.78 -47.31 39.05
N MET A 50 -17.50 -46.08 39.49
CA MET A 50 -16.14 -45.51 39.56
C MET A 50 -16.09 -44.23 40.45
N HIS A 51 -16.59 -44.31 41.69
CA HIS A 51 -16.36 -43.22 42.65
C HIS A 51 -15.19 -43.47 43.63
N ASP A 52 -14.78 -44.74 43.86
CA ASP A 52 -13.88 -45.08 44.96
C ASP A 52 -12.44 -45.49 44.58
N GLN A 53 -12.08 -45.61 43.30
CA GLN A 53 -10.75 -46.11 42.91
C GLN A 53 -9.66 -45.03 42.71
N TYR A 54 -10.01 -43.74 42.63
CA TYR A 54 -9.04 -42.67 42.34
C TYR A 54 -8.68 -41.77 43.52
N ASN A 55 -9.33 -41.91 44.68
CA ASN A 55 -8.91 -41.21 45.91
C ASN A 55 -7.58 -41.74 46.48
N ASN A 56 -7.07 -42.88 46.00
CA ASN A 56 -5.86 -43.55 46.48
C ASN A 56 -4.67 -43.53 45.47
N SER A 57 -4.66 -42.67 44.45
CA SER A 57 -3.50 -42.57 43.56
C SER A 57 -2.45 -41.58 44.12
N ASP A 58 -1.27 -42.07 44.53
CA ASP A 58 -0.20 -41.27 45.15
C ASP A 58 0.49 -40.26 44.21
N SER A 59 0.21 -40.25 42.90
CA SER A 59 0.83 -39.32 41.95
C SER A 59 -0.05 -38.10 41.65
N PRO A 60 0.47 -36.87 41.82
CA PRO A 60 -0.22 -35.63 41.44
C PRO A 60 -0.73 -35.62 40.00
N ALA A 61 -0.01 -36.25 39.07
CA ALA A 61 -0.38 -36.34 37.66
C ALA A 61 -1.62 -37.23 37.41
N ALA A 62 -1.72 -38.35 38.12
CA ALA A 62 -2.88 -39.24 38.04
C ALA A 62 -4.14 -38.56 38.58
N LYS A 63 -4.00 -37.85 39.71
CA LYS A 63 -5.07 -37.03 40.29
C LYS A 63 -5.51 -35.90 39.34
N ALA A 64 -4.55 -35.21 38.71
CA ALA A 64 -4.84 -34.16 37.73
C ALA A 64 -5.67 -34.68 36.55
N HIS A 65 -5.30 -35.85 36.00
CA HIS A 65 -6.02 -36.48 34.89
C HIS A 65 -7.42 -36.96 35.27
N TYR A 66 -7.58 -37.52 36.48
CA TYR A 66 -8.88 -37.91 37.01
C TYR A 66 -9.80 -36.70 37.13
N LEU A 67 -9.33 -35.62 37.75
CA LEU A 67 -10.08 -34.37 37.91
C LEU A 67 -10.48 -33.76 36.56
N PHE A 68 -9.57 -33.76 35.58
CA PHE A 68 -9.87 -33.29 34.22
C PHE A 68 -11.00 -34.11 33.55
N LYS A 69 -10.96 -35.44 33.67
CA LYS A 69 -12.03 -36.31 33.14
C LYS A 69 -13.36 -36.09 33.87
N LEU A 70 -13.33 -35.97 35.19
CA LEU A 70 -14.50 -35.69 36.01
C LEU A 70 -15.13 -34.34 35.63
N ALA A 71 -14.29 -33.32 35.41
CA ALA A 71 -14.73 -32.01 34.93
C ALA A 71 -15.46 -32.11 33.57
N ASN A 72 -14.91 -32.87 32.60
CA ASN A 72 -15.60 -33.11 31.32
C ASN A 72 -16.97 -33.79 31.50
N HIS A 73 -17.10 -34.71 32.47
CA HIS A 73 -18.37 -35.35 32.79
C HIS A 73 -19.39 -34.34 33.32
N PHE A 74 -19.00 -33.45 34.22
CA PHE A 74 -19.89 -32.39 34.71
C PHE A 74 -20.16 -31.29 33.69
N LEU A 75 -19.21 -30.94 32.82
CA LEU A 75 -19.38 -29.88 31.83
C LEU A 75 -20.47 -30.21 30.81
N PHE A 76 -20.49 -31.46 30.33
CA PHE A 76 -21.42 -31.91 29.28
C PHE A 76 -22.52 -32.85 29.79
N GLY A 77 -22.45 -33.31 31.04
CA GLY A 77 -23.41 -34.27 31.60
C GLY A 77 -23.19 -35.72 31.10
N ARG A 78 -21.93 -36.12 30.86
CA ARG A 78 -21.59 -37.46 30.34
C ARG A 78 -21.72 -38.51 31.46
N LYS A 79 -21.90 -39.79 31.07
CA LYS A 79 -21.86 -40.96 31.97
C LYS A 79 -22.77 -40.88 33.20
N GLY A 80 -23.96 -40.27 33.04
CA GLY A 80 -24.95 -40.15 34.13
C GLY A 80 -24.68 -39.01 35.12
N TYR A 81 -23.62 -38.21 34.93
CA TYR A 81 -23.41 -37.00 35.72
C TYR A 81 -24.37 -35.89 35.28
N LYS A 82 -24.97 -35.17 36.24
CA LYS A 82 -25.80 -34.00 35.93
C LYS A 82 -24.91 -32.86 35.43
N LYS A 83 -25.33 -32.19 34.35
CA LYS A 83 -24.62 -31.02 33.81
C LYS A 83 -24.51 -29.93 34.89
N ALA A 84 -23.28 -29.61 35.28
CA ALA A 84 -22.93 -28.67 36.34
C ALA A 84 -21.64 -27.90 35.94
N PRO A 85 -21.75 -26.93 35.02
CA PRO A 85 -20.57 -26.32 34.39
C PRO A 85 -19.74 -25.46 35.35
N THR A 86 -20.35 -24.83 36.37
CA THR A 86 -19.62 -24.13 37.44
C THR A 86 -18.77 -25.07 38.29
N LEU A 87 -19.30 -26.26 38.61
CA LEU A 87 -18.55 -27.30 39.31
C LEU A 87 -17.44 -27.88 38.42
N ALA A 88 -17.69 -28.06 37.13
CA ALA A 88 -16.69 -28.47 36.17
C ALA A 88 -15.50 -27.51 36.13
N LEU A 89 -15.73 -26.19 36.17
CA LEU A 89 -14.66 -25.20 36.25
C LEU A 89 -13.76 -25.41 37.47
N ALA A 90 -14.34 -25.59 38.67
CA ALA A 90 -13.56 -25.83 39.89
C ALA A 90 -12.63 -27.05 39.74
N TYR A 91 -13.14 -28.15 39.16
CA TYR A 91 -12.33 -29.33 38.89
C TYR A 91 -11.27 -29.11 37.81
N TYR A 92 -11.53 -28.33 36.76
CA TYR A 92 -10.48 -27.95 35.81
C TYR A 92 -9.41 -27.08 36.47
N GLU A 93 -9.78 -26.16 37.37
CA GLU A 93 -8.82 -25.34 38.12
C GLU A 93 -7.94 -26.18 39.04
N ASP A 94 -8.53 -27.13 39.78
CA ASP A 94 -7.77 -28.10 40.57
C ASP A 94 -6.83 -28.93 39.69
N ALA A 95 -7.31 -29.42 38.54
CA ALA A 95 -6.49 -30.18 37.60
C ALA A 95 -5.34 -29.34 37.02
N ALA A 96 -5.59 -28.09 36.68
CA ALA A 96 -4.59 -27.14 36.19
C ALA A 96 -3.53 -26.83 37.27
N ARG A 97 -3.94 -26.62 38.53
CA ARG A 97 -3.02 -26.45 39.67
C ARG A 97 -2.12 -27.66 39.89
N LEU A 98 -2.60 -28.86 39.59
CA LEU A 98 -1.82 -30.10 39.63
C LEU A 98 -0.99 -30.38 38.36
N GLY A 99 -0.96 -29.45 37.40
CA GLY A 99 -0.11 -29.51 36.21
C GLY A 99 -0.76 -30.11 34.95
N CYS A 100 -2.08 -30.29 34.90
CA CYS A 100 -2.76 -30.75 33.69
C CYS A 100 -2.79 -29.66 32.61
N ALA A 101 -1.98 -29.80 31.56
CA ALA A 101 -1.93 -28.85 30.44
C ALA A 101 -3.30 -28.67 29.73
N ALA A 102 -4.01 -29.78 29.50
CA ALA A 102 -5.32 -29.78 28.83
C ALA A 102 -6.39 -29.00 29.62
N ALA A 103 -6.28 -28.96 30.95
CA ALA A 103 -7.20 -28.20 31.79
C ALA A 103 -7.10 -26.69 31.51
N HIS A 104 -5.91 -26.16 31.22
CA HIS A 104 -5.74 -24.77 30.80
C HIS A 104 -6.42 -24.49 29.45
N GLY A 105 -6.29 -25.38 28.47
CA GLY A 105 -6.97 -25.25 27.18
C GLY A 105 -8.50 -25.19 27.33
N VAL A 106 -9.07 -26.07 28.16
CA VAL A 106 -10.52 -26.10 28.39
C VAL A 106 -11.00 -24.92 29.24
N LEU A 107 -10.26 -24.51 30.28
CA LEU A 107 -10.58 -23.30 31.04
C LEU A 107 -10.61 -22.07 30.13
N GLY A 108 -9.61 -21.92 29.26
CA GLY A 108 -9.60 -20.84 28.27
C GLY A 108 -10.84 -20.86 27.39
N PHE A 109 -11.26 -22.06 26.94
CA PHE A 109 -12.49 -22.24 26.17
C PHE A 109 -13.75 -21.85 26.95
N CYS A 110 -13.85 -22.25 28.21
CA CYS A 110 -14.96 -21.86 29.07
C CYS A 110 -15.06 -20.34 29.23
N TYR A 111 -13.95 -19.65 29.46
CA TYR A 111 -13.92 -18.18 29.53
C TYR A 111 -14.20 -17.50 28.17
N GLU A 112 -13.74 -18.09 27.05
CA GLU A 112 -13.94 -17.51 25.72
C GLU A 112 -15.43 -17.54 25.27
N PHE A 113 -16.14 -18.59 25.66
CA PHE A 113 -17.52 -18.85 25.22
C PHE A 113 -18.57 -18.68 26.33
N GLY A 114 -18.15 -18.60 27.59
CA GLY A 114 -19.03 -18.42 28.74
C GLY A 114 -19.67 -19.72 29.22
N LEU A 115 -18.92 -20.82 29.25
CA LEU A 115 -19.43 -22.11 29.71
C LEU A 115 -19.27 -22.22 31.23
N GLY A 116 -20.33 -21.97 31.99
CA GLY A 116 -20.29 -22.01 33.46
C GLY A 116 -19.61 -20.82 34.13
N VAL A 117 -19.21 -19.82 33.34
CA VAL A 117 -18.58 -18.58 33.78
C VAL A 117 -18.97 -17.44 32.84
N SER A 118 -18.86 -16.19 33.30
CA SER A 118 -19.02 -15.02 32.44
C SER A 118 -17.92 -14.99 31.38
N LYS A 119 -18.25 -14.50 30.17
CA LYS A 119 -17.25 -14.36 29.11
C LYS A 119 -16.17 -13.37 29.52
N ASP A 120 -14.92 -13.79 29.43
CA ASP A 120 -13.75 -12.96 29.70
C ASP A 120 -12.61 -13.38 28.76
N PHE A 121 -12.33 -12.52 27.78
CA PHE A 121 -11.32 -12.81 26.78
C PHE A 121 -9.89 -12.69 27.32
N VAL A 122 -9.68 -11.87 28.35
CA VAL A 122 -8.36 -11.68 28.96
C VAL A 122 -8.03 -12.91 29.81
N ALA A 123 -9.00 -13.40 30.59
CA ALA A 123 -8.86 -14.67 31.30
C ALA A 123 -8.67 -15.84 30.32
N ALA A 124 -9.46 -15.88 29.24
CA ALA A 124 -9.31 -16.91 28.20
C ALA A 124 -7.90 -16.91 27.60
N GLU A 125 -7.39 -15.75 27.20
CA GLU A 125 -6.04 -15.58 26.67
C GLU A 125 -4.97 -16.05 27.67
N MET A 126 -5.07 -15.66 28.94
CA MET A 126 -4.13 -16.09 29.99
C MET A 126 -4.09 -17.61 30.11
N HIS A 127 -5.25 -18.27 30.15
CA HIS A 127 -5.32 -19.74 30.20
C HIS A 127 -4.74 -20.38 28.93
N TYR A 128 -5.04 -19.85 27.75
CA TYR A 128 -4.47 -20.35 26.51
C TYR A 128 -2.96 -20.17 26.43
N GLN A 129 -2.41 -19.04 26.89
CA GLN A 129 -0.96 -18.84 26.98
C GLN A 129 -0.32 -19.88 27.90
N ARG A 130 -0.93 -20.13 29.07
CA ARG A 130 -0.40 -21.11 30.01
C ARG A 130 -0.47 -22.55 29.46
N GLY A 131 -1.58 -22.93 28.83
CA GLY A 131 -1.72 -24.23 28.17
C GLY A 131 -0.73 -24.39 27.01
N ALA A 132 -0.55 -23.34 26.20
CA ALA A 132 0.37 -23.34 25.08
C ALA A 132 1.85 -23.47 25.52
N GLN A 133 2.24 -22.84 26.63
CA GLN A 133 3.56 -23.04 27.27
C GLN A 133 3.78 -24.49 27.73
N LEU A 134 2.70 -25.18 28.10
CA LEU A 134 2.70 -26.60 28.49
C LEU A 134 2.45 -27.55 27.30
N HIS A 135 2.56 -27.04 26.07
CA HIS A 135 2.38 -27.79 24.82
C HIS A 135 0.97 -28.40 24.63
N ASP A 136 -0.08 -27.81 25.20
CA ASP A 136 -1.46 -28.20 24.92
C ASP A 136 -1.93 -27.73 23.52
N GLY A 137 -2.40 -28.67 22.70
CA GLY A 137 -2.79 -28.40 21.31
C GLY A 137 -4.02 -27.50 21.18
N LEU A 138 -5.01 -27.67 22.07
CA LEU A 138 -6.23 -26.86 22.09
C LEU A 138 -5.88 -25.41 22.40
N ALA A 139 -5.09 -25.20 23.44
CA ALA A 139 -4.64 -23.89 23.86
C ALA A 139 -3.85 -23.16 22.75
N MET A 140 -2.91 -23.85 22.08
CA MET A 140 -2.18 -23.27 20.96
C MET A 140 -3.09 -22.91 19.77
N ALA A 141 -4.04 -23.78 19.42
CA ALA A 141 -4.97 -23.54 18.32
C ALA A 141 -5.88 -22.33 18.59
N ARG A 142 -6.41 -22.20 19.82
CA ARG A 142 -7.25 -21.05 20.19
C ARG A 142 -6.44 -19.77 20.37
N LEU A 143 -5.22 -19.85 20.88
CA LEU A 143 -4.32 -18.69 20.97
C LEU A 143 -3.95 -18.15 19.58
N SER A 144 -3.63 -19.04 18.64
CA SER A 144 -3.42 -18.69 17.23
C SER A 144 -4.60 -17.90 16.67
N PHE A 145 -5.82 -18.37 16.92
CA PHE A 145 -7.05 -17.70 16.49
C PHE A 145 -7.19 -16.30 17.12
N LEU A 146 -7.03 -16.16 18.43
CA LEU A 146 -7.13 -14.88 19.13
C LEU A 146 -6.10 -13.87 18.62
N ARG A 147 -4.88 -14.33 18.33
CA ARG A 147 -3.81 -13.50 17.77
C ARG A 147 -4.07 -13.07 16.32
N LYS A 148 -4.77 -13.89 15.55
CA LYS A 148 -5.08 -13.60 14.14
C LYS A 148 -6.24 -12.61 13.98
N TYR A 149 -7.31 -12.81 14.75
CA TYR A 149 -8.59 -12.11 14.55
C TYR A 149 -8.91 -11.11 15.67
N GLY A 150 -8.28 -11.23 16.83
CA GLY A 150 -8.54 -10.39 17.98
C GLY A 150 -9.90 -10.65 18.64
N ARG A 151 -10.05 -10.10 19.84
CA ARG A 151 -11.30 -9.95 20.60
C ARG A 151 -11.22 -8.66 21.40
N PRO A 152 -12.34 -8.13 21.92
CA PRO A 152 -12.28 -6.96 22.80
C PRO A 152 -11.21 -7.14 23.89
N ASN A 153 -10.28 -6.19 23.97
CA ASN A 153 -9.14 -6.16 24.90
C ASN A 153 -8.08 -7.26 24.72
N VAL A 154 -8.14 -8.06 23.64
CA VAL A 154 -7.12 -9.07 23.31
C VAL A 154 -6.32 -8.64 22.10
N ARG A 155 -4.99 -8.69 22.23
CA ARG A 155 -4.04 -8.23 21.21
C ARG A 155 -4.09 -9.09 19.94
N ILE A 156 -4.17 -8.42 18.80
CA ILE A 156 -3.87 -8.96 17.47
C ILE A 156 -2.35 -8.94 17.25
N ASP A 157 -1.79 -10.10 16.91
CA ASP A 157 -0.42 -10.25 16.45
C ASP A 157 -0.36 -11.41 15.45
N ARG A 158 -0.38 -11.07 14.16
CA ARG A 158 -0.43 -12.08 13.10
C ARG A 158 0.85 -12.91 12.96
N ALA A 159 1.99 -12.39 13.43
CA ALA A 159 3.23 -13.15 13.41
C ALA A 159 3.19 -14.24 14.50
N GLU A 160 2.79 -13.86 15.71
CA GLU A 160 2.59 -14.81 16.82
C GLU A 160 1.49 -15.83 16.50
N ALA A 161 0.42 -15.41 15.81
CA ALA A 161 -0.64 -16.32 15.38
C ALA A 161 -0.12 -17.47 14.50
N GLU A 162 0.74 -17.15 13.53
CA GLU A 162 1.31 -18.13 12.60
C GLU A 162 2.27 -19.07 13.31
N GLU A 163 3.08 -18.55 14.24
CA GLU A 163 3.99 -19.37 15.05
C GLU A 163 3.23 -20.44 15.85
N TRP A 164 2.11 -20.07 16.49
CA TRP A 164 1.27 -21.03 17.20
C TRP A 164 0.60 -22.03 16.25
N ALA A 165 0.15 -21.57 15.08
CA ALA A 165 -0.44 -22.45 14.07
C ALA A 165 0.56 -23.50 13.58
N ASP A 166 1.81 -23.11 13.31
CA ASP A 166 2.90 -24.01 12.92
C ASP A 166 3.19 -25.05 14.00
N ARG A 167 3.28 -24.63 15.27
CA ARG A 167 3.48 -25.54 16.39
C ARG A 167 2.38 -26.61 16.47
N VAL A 168 1.12 -26.21 16.28
CA VAL A 168 -0.02 -27.16 16.23
C VAL A 168 0.12 -28.13 15.06
N ARG A 169 0.51 -27.66 13.88
CA ARG A 169 0.72 -28.51 12.69
C ARG A 169 1.84 -29.53 12.86
N CYS A 170 2.83 -29.23 13.70
CA CYS A 170 3.94 -30.15 14.00
C CYS A 170 3.59 -31.23 15.04
N LEU A 171 2.42 -31.20 15.68
CA LEU A 171 2.01 -32.23 16.63
C LEU A 171 1.58 -33.50 15.89
N THR A 172 2.38 -34.58 15.98
CA THR A 172 2.18 -35.83 15.22
C THR A 172 1.58 -37.00 16.02
N SER A 173 1.61 -36.94 17.36
CA SER A 173 1.28 -38.08 18.23
C SER A 173 -0.13 -38.04 18.84
N THR A 174 -0.84 -36.91 18.75
CA THR A 174 -2.18 -36.72 19.32
C THR A 174 -3.01 -35.80 18.44
N ASN A 175 -4.33 -35.99 18.38
CA ASN A 175 -5.23 -35.02 17.74
C ASN A 175 -5.21 -33.74 18.59
N PRO A 176 -4.55 -32.66 18.14
CA PRO A 176 -4.27 -31.50 18.98
C PRO A 176 -5.55 -30.76 19.40
N VAL A 177 -6.65 -30.95 18.67
CA VAL A 177 -7.95 -30.35 18.95
C VAL A 177 -9.01 -31.41 19.27
N GLY A 178 -8.58 -32.60 19.73
CA GLY A 178 -9.47 -33.74 20.01
C GLY A 178 -10.60 -33.42 20.98
N TRP A 179 -10.35 -32.57 21.99
CA TRP A 179 -11.39 -32.12 22.91
C TRP A 179 -12.50 -31.33 22.20
N ILE A 180 -12.15 -30.41 21.28
CA ILE A 180 -13.13 -29.68 20.46
C ILE A 180 -13.93 -30.66 19.60
N VAL A 181 -13.26 -31.67 19.03
CA VAL A 181 -13.93 -32.68 18.19
C VAL A 181 -14.98 -33.43 19.00
N GLU A 182 -14.62 -33.94 20.17
CA GLU A 182 -15.59 -34.63 21.05
C GLU A 182 -16.74 -33.71 21.46
N ALA A 183 -16.44 -32.48 21.91
CA ALA A 183 -17.46 -31.52 22.32
C ALA A 183 -18.42 -31.15 21.18
N ALA A 184 -17.93 -31.00 19.96
CA ALA A 184 -18.73 -30.66 18.80
C ALA A 184 -19.58 -31.84 18.28
N THR A 185 -19.04 -33.06 18.34
CA THR A 185 -19.63 -34.27 17.72
C THR A 185 -20.50 -35.08 18.68
N ILE A 186 -20.00 -35.33 19.89
CA ILE A 186 -20.63 -36.19 20.89
C ILE A 186 -21.58 -35.37 21.77
N ASP A 187 -21.13 -34.22 22.27
CA ASP A 187 -21.94 -33.39 23.15
C ASP A 187 -22.82 -32.38 22.40
N ASN A 188 -22.65 -32.29 21.08
CA ASN A 188 -23.37 -31.37 20.20
C ASN A 188 -23.26 -29.89 20.67
N ASP A 189 -22.16 -29.52 21.31
CA ASP A 189 -21.98 -28.17 21.89
C ASP A 189 -21.79 -27.13 20.77
N PRO A 190 -22.60 -26.06 20.73
CA PRO A 190 -22.57 -25.14 19.61
C PRO A 190 -21.34 -24.23 19.59
N ALA A 191 -20.69 -23.98 20.74
CA ALA A 191 -19.43 -23.23 20.78
C ALA A 191 -18.29 -24.09 20.22
N ALA A 192 -18.24 -25.36 20.59
CA ALA A 192 -17.28 -26.33 20.06
C ALA A 192 -17.48 -26.55 18.56
N GLN A 193 -18.71 -26.61 18.06
CA GLN A 193 -19.00 -26.68 16.62
C GLN A 193 -18.46 -25.46 15.87
N TYR A 194 -18.64 -24.25 16.41
CA TYR A 194 -18.02 -23.05 15.84
C TYR A 194 -16.49 -23.16 15.83
N ALA A 195 -15.88 -23.54 16.95
CA ALA A 195 -14.42 -23.64 17.05
C ALA A 195 -13.83 -24.73 16.13
N LEU A 196 -14.53 -25.86 15.97
CA LEU A 196 -14.16 -26.91 15.04
C LEU A 196 -14.23 -26.42 13.59
N GLY A 197 -15.27 -25.66 13.25
CA GLY A 197 -15.37 -25.01 11.95
C GLY A 197 -14.19 -24.07 11.70
N VAL A 198 -13.74 -23.32 12.71
CA VAL A 198 -12.52 -22.49 12.63
C VAL A 198 -11.27 -23.33 12.38
N CYS A 199 -11.11 -24.48 13.03
CA CYS A 199 -9.99 -25.39 12.78
C CYS A 199 -9.92 -25.82 11.31
N TYR A 200 -11.06 -26.21 10.71
CA TYR A 200 -11.14 -26.54 9.29
C TYR A 200 -10.98 -25.32 8.37
N HIS A 201 -11.43 -24.14 8.78
CA HIS A 201 -11.27 -22.91 8.01
C HIS A 201 -9.79 -22.52 7.89
N ASP A 202 -9.09 -22.45 9.03
CA ASP A 202 -7.71 -21.97 9.09
C ASP A 202 -6.67 -23.07 8.81
N GLY A 203 -7.07 -24.35 8.87
CA GLY A 203 -6.16 -25.48 8.75
C GLY A 203 -5.27 -25.64 10.00
N VAL A 204 -5.82 -25.39 11.19
CA VAL A 204 -5.11 -25.46 12.48
C VAL A 204 -5.69 -26.60 13.30
N GLY A 205 -4.89 -27.65 13.50
CA GLY A 205 -5.31 -28.89 14.14
C GLY A 205 -6.20 -29.80 13.28
N MET A 206 -6.64 -29.30 12.12
CA MET A 206 -7.38 -30.03 11.09
C MET A 206 -6.86 -29.63 9.71
N PRO A 207 -7.02 -30.48 8.67
CA PRO A 207 -6.77 -30.06 7.30
C PRO A 207 -7.73 -28.93 6.91
N LYS A 208 -7.28 -28.02 6.05
CA LYS A 208 -8.14 -26.95 5.56
C LYS A 208 -9.25 -27.55 4.68
N ASP A 209 -10.51 -27.31 5.03
CA ASP A 209 -11.70 -27.79 4.30
C ASP A 209 -12.87 -26.82 4.49
N GLU A 210 -13.23 -26.12 3.42
CA GLU A 210 -14.26 -25.07 3.44
C GLU A 210 -15.67 -25.66 3.60
N HIS A 211 -15.94 -26.84 3.05
CA HIS A 211 -17.23 -27.51 3.18
C HIS A 211 -17.42 -28.10 4.58
N ALA A 212 -16.37 -28.69 5.16
CA ALA A 212 -16.42 -29.14 6.56
C ALA A 212 -16.61 -27.96 7.51
N ALA A 213 -15.88 -26.86 7.31
CA ALA A 213 -16.05 -25.64 8.09
C ALA A 213 -17.48 -25.12 8.00
N PHE A 214 -18.04 -25.00 6.78
CA PHE A 214 -19.43 -24.58 6.57
C PHE A 214 -20.43 -25.47 7.32
N ARG A 215 -20.32 -26.80 7.25
CA ARG A 215 -21.23 -27.72 7.95
C ARG A 215 -21.23 -27.48 9.46
N TRP A 216 -20.05 -27.31 10.05
CA TRP A 216 -19.90 -27.05 11.49
C TRP A 216 -20.39 -25.67 11.91
N TYR A 217 -20.12 -24.65 11.11
CA TYR A 217 -20.68 -23.31 11.31
C TYR A 217 -22.20 -23.30 11.24
N LYS A 218 -22.77 -24.01 10.26
CA LYS A 218 -24.22 -24.15 10.12
C LYS A 218 -24.84 -24.88 11.32
N ALA A 219 -24.23 -25.96 11.78
CA ALA A 219 -24.68 -26.67 12.99
C ALA A 219 -24.70 -25.75 14.21
N SER A 220 -23.62 -24.99 14.44
CA SER A 220 -23.53 -23.99 15.51
C SER A 220 -24.61 -22.91 15.40
N ALA A 221 -24.81 -22.37 14.19
CA ALA A 221 -25.78 -21.31 13.92
C ALA A 221 -27.23 -21.76 14.12
N MET A 222 -27.56 -22.98 13.71
CA MET A 222 -28.90 -23.56 13.87
C MET A 222 -29.29 -23.78 15.33
N GLN A 223 -28.31 -23.94 16.22
CA GLN A 223 -28.50 -23.95 17.67
C GLN A 223 -28.59 -22.54 18.30
N GLY A 224 -28.57 -21.48 17.48
CA GLY A 224 -28.68 -20.10 17.96
C GLY A 224 -27.38 -19.46 18.39
N HIS A 225 -26.23 -20.13 18.28
CA HIS A 225 -24.98 -19.59 18.81
C HIS A 225 -24.49 -18.38 17.99
N PRO A 226 -24.23 -17.22 18.63
CA PRO A 226 -24.06 -15.95 17.92
C PRO A 226 -22.82 -15.92 17.02
N ARG A 227 -21.70 -16.55 17.43
CA ARG A 227 -20.52 -16.64 16.54
C ARG A 227 -20.73 -17.58 15.37
N GLY A 228 -21.49 -18.65 15.57
CA GLY A 228 -21.91 -19.58 14.52
C GLY A 228 -22.77 -18.88 13.48
N GLN A 229 -23.76 -18.11 13.94
CA GLN A 229 -24.60 -17.27 13.07
C GLN A 229 -23.77 -16.23 12.32
N GLY A 230 -22.88 -15.51 13.01
CA GLY A 230 -22.03 -14.49 12.39
C GLY A 230 -21.13 -15.06 11.29
N ILE A 231 -20.45 -16.18 11.53
CA ILE A 231 -19.57 -16.79 10.51
C ILE A 231 -20.35 -17.48 9.40
N LEU A 232 -21.57 -17.98 9.67
CA LEU A 232 -22.45 -18.48 8.61
C LEU A 232 -22.86 -17.36 7.64
N GLY A 233 -23.05 -16.14 8.15
CA GLY A 233 -23.22 -14.95 7.31
C GLY A 233 -22.04 -14.75 6.35
N TYR A 234 -20.80 -14.90 6.84
CA TYR A 234 -19.60 -14.87 6.01
C TYR A 234 -19.58 -15.98 4.95
N CYS A 235 -19.97 -17.20 5.31
CA CYS A 235 -20.07 -18.29 4.35
C CYS A 235 -20.97 -17.95 3.17
N TYR A 236 -22.17 -17.42 3.42
CA TYR A 236 -23.07 -17.01 2.35
C TYR A 236 -22.57 -15.75 1.62
N GLY A 237 -21.98 -14.77 2.31
CA GLY A 237 -21.50 -13.53 1.69
C GLY A 237 -20.35 -13.73 0.71
N GLU A 238 -19.39 -14.58 1.07
CA GLU A 238 -18.21 -14.87 0.26
C GLU A 238 -18.34 -16.13 -0.60
N GLY A 239 -19.35 -16.97 -0.35
CA GLY A 239 -19.46 -18.29 -0.96
C GLY A 239 -18.47 -19.31 -0.38
N PHE A 240 -18.09 -19.17 0.89
CA PHE A 240 -17.14 -20.07 1.55
C PHE A 240 -17.82 -21.37 1.95
N GLY A 241 -17.53 -22.44 1.20
CA GLY A 241 -18.11 -23.78 1.40
C GLY A 241 -19.59 -23.91 0.99
N VAL A 242 -20.19 -22.86 0.43
CA VAL A 242 -21.60 -22.79 -0.01
C VAL A 242 -21.75 -21.83 -1.19
N THR A 243 -22.84 -21.91 -1.95
CA THR A 243 -23.15 -20.92 -2.98
C THR A 243 -23.32 -19.53 -2.37
N LYS A 244 -22.71 -18.51 -2.99
CA LYS A 244 -22.80 -17.12 -2.55
C LYS A 244 -24.25 -16.63 -2.58
N ASP A 245 -24.70 -16.10 -1.45
CA ASP A 245 -26.03 -15.52 -1.23
C ASP A 245 -25.93 -14.31 -0.28
N PRO A 246 -25.77 -13.08 -0.84
CA PRO A 246 -25.68 -11.86 -0.04
C PRO A 246 -26.92 -11.58 0.83
N VAL A 247 -28.11 -11.98 0.37
CA VAL A 247 -29.37 -11.73 1.07
C VAL A 247 -29.47 -12.62 2.30
N GLU A 248 -29.05 -13.88 2.18
CA GLU A 248 -28.99 -14.78 3.32
C GLU A 248 -27.85 -14.39 4.28
N ALA A 249 -26.71 -13.92 3.76
CA ALA A 249 -25.59 -13.44 4.56
C ALA A 249 -26.01 -12.38 5.58
N ILE A 250 -26.68 -11.31 5.13
CA ILE A 250 -27.07 -10.23 6.03
C ILE A 250 -28.15 -10.64 7.04
N LYS A 251 -29.04 -11.59 6.71
CA LYS A 251 -29.99 -12.14 7.70
C LYS A 251 -29.26 -12.81 8.86
N TRP A 252 -28.22 -13.61 8.57
CA TRP A 252 -27.42 -14.26 9.60
C TRP A 252 -26.58 -13.27 10.41
N TYR A 253 -25.99 -12.26 9.76
CA TYR A 253 -25.32 -11.18 10.48
C TYR A 253 -26.26 -10.43 11.42
N ARG A 254 -27.47 -10.07 10.98
CA ARG A 254 -28.47 -9.40 11.83
C ARG A 254 -28.89 -10.26 13.03
N ARG A 255 -29.06 -11.57 12.85
CA ARG A 255 -29.37 -12.51 13.95
C ARG A 255 -28.25 -12.55 15.00
N ALA A 256 -27.00 -12.62 14.56
CA ALA A 256 -25.85 -12.58 15.47
C ALA A 256 -25.67 -11.20 16.13
N ALA A 257 -25.90 -10.12 15.39
CA ALA A 257 -25.83 -8.75 15.88
C ALA A 257 -26.89 -8.45 16.95
N ALA A 258 -28.09 -9.02 16.81
CA ALA A 258 -29.15 -8.95 17.83
C ALA A 258 -28.74 -9.61 19.17
N GLN A 259 -27.71 -10.45 19.16
CA GLN A 259 -27.10 -11.07 20.35
C GLN A 259 -25.80 -10.38 20.77
N SER A 260 -25.58 -9.14 20.33
CA SER A 260 -24.39 -8.33 20.61
C SER A 260 -23.07 -8.94 20.15
N GLU A 261 -23.05 -9.76 19.09
CA GLU A 261 -21.77 -10.20 18.52
C GLU A 261 -21.15 -9.10 17.65
N THR A 262 -20.11 -8.47 18.19
CA THR A 262 -19.36 -7.34 17.66
C THR A 262 -18.89 -7.52 16.20
N VAL A 263 -18.41 -8.72 15.83
CA VAL A 263 -17.96 -9.00 14.45
C VAL A 263 -19.15 -9.00 13.49
N ALA A 264 -20.30 -9.53 13.91
CA ALA A 264 -21.51 -9.51 13.11
C ALA A 264 -22.09 -8.10 13.00
N ILE A 265 -22.09 -7.32 14.08
CA ILE A 265 -22.47 -5.89 14.08
C ILE A 265 -21.61 -5.13 13.06
N TYR A 266 -20.30 -5.35 13.05
CA TYR A 266 -19.39 -4.79 12.05
C TYR A 266 -19.77 -5.21 10.63
N ASN A 267 -20.02 -6.50 10.40
CA ASN A 267 -20.36 -7.02 9.08
C ASN A 267 -21.72 -6.51 8.56
N VAL A 268 -22.68 -6.20 9.43
CA VAL A 268 -23.92 -5.51 9.02
C VAL A 268 -23.60 -4.12 8.48
N GLY A 269 -22.70 -3.37 9.15
CA GLY A 269 -22.23 -2.07 8.67
C GLY A 269 -21.55 -2.18 7.30
N TYR A 270 -20.69 -3.18 7.13
CA TYR A 270 -20.04 -3.48 5.85
C TYR A 270 -21.03 -3.81 4.73
N CYS A 271 -22.10 -4.55 5.04
CA CYS A 271 -23.15 -4.83 4.06
C CYS A 271 -23.86 -3.54 3.59
N TYR A 272 -24.10 -2.58 4.48
CA TYR A 272 -24.70 -1.29 4.09
C TYR A 272 -23.73 -0.38 3.34
N GLU A 273 -22.43 -0.40 3.65
CA GLU A 273 -21.42 0.40 2.95
C GLU A 273 -21.31 0.01 1.47
N ASP A 274 -21.28 -1.29 1.20
CA ASP A 274 -21.06 -1.87 -0.14
C ASP A 274 -22.36 -2.29 -0.85
N GLY A 275 -23.52 -2.24 -0.18
CA GLY A 275 -24.80 -2.70 -0.73
C GLY A 275 -24.89 -4.22 -0.90
N ILE A 276 -24.29 -4.98 0.02
CA ILE A 276 -24.25 -6.45 -0.02
C ILE A 276 -25.52 -7.01 0.61
N GLY A 277 -26.45 -7.47 -0.24
CA GLY A 277 -27.71 -8.07 0.21
C GLY A 277 -28.74 -7.07 0.75
N VAL A 278 -28.41 -5.77 0.72
CA VAL A 278 -29.27 -4.63 1.08
C VAL A 278 -28.98 -3.45 0.16
N GLU A 279 -29.89 -2.49 0.12
CA GLU A 279 -29.61 -1.19 -0.49
C GLU A 279 -28.45 -0.50 0.25
N ARG A 280 -27.56 0.12 -0.52
CA ARG A 280 -26.40 0.82 0.01
C ARG A 280 -26.84 2.04 0.82
N ASP A 281 -26.41 2.13 2.08
CA ASP A 281 -26.68 3.25 2.97
C ASP A 281 -25.47 3.51 3.89
N VAL A 282 -24.72 4.56 3.57
CA VAL A 282 -23.51 4.94 4.33
C VAL A 282 -23.83 5.45 5.74
N ASN A 283 -25.04 5.98 5.99
CA ASN A 283 -25.42 6.46 7.32
C ASN A 283 -25.72 5.28 8.25
N GLU A 284 -26.43 4.28 7.75
CA GLU A 284 -26.63 3.02 8.48
C GLU A 284 -25.29 2.31 8.69
N ALA A 285 -24.41 2.25 7.68
CA ALA A 285 -23.08 1.67 7.83
C ALA A 285 -22.32 2.27 9.02
N VAL A 286 -22.25 3.61 9.11
CA VAL A 286 -21.58 4.29 10.23
C VAL A 286 -22.26 4.02 11.57
N ARG A 287 -23.59 3.93 11.61
CA ARG A 287 -24.31 3.59 12.85
C ARG A 287 -23.92 2.20 13.36
N TRP A 288 -23.85 1.21 12.49
CA TRP A 288 -23.41 -0.15 12.82
C TRP A 288 -21.93 -0.20 13.20
N TYR A 289 -21.06 0.51 12.47
CA TYR A 289 -19.65 0.63 12.83
C TYR A 289 -19.45 1.27 14.20
N ARG A 290 -20.19 2.33 14.52
CA ARG A 290 -20.15 2.96 15.86
C ARG A 290 -20.54 1.98 16.95
N LEU A 291 -21.66 1.28 16.78
CA LEU A 291 -22.15 0.29 17.74
C LEU A 291 -21.12 -0.82 18.00
N SER A 292 -20.42 -1.30 16.97
CA SER A 292 -19.38 -2.33 17.12
C SER A 292 -18.08 -1.77 17.70
N ALA A 293 -17.69 -0.55 17.31
CA ALA A 293 -16.47 0.12 17.76
C ALA A 293 -16.50 0.46 19.25
N GLU A 294 -17.66 0.89 19.75
CA GLU A 294 -17.92 1.16 21.18
C GLU A 294 -17.81 -0.10 22.04
N GLN A 295 -18.11 -1.27 21.47
CA GLN A 295 -17.92 -2.58 22.10
C GLN A 295 -16.49 -3.13 21.97
N GLY A 296 -15.55 -2.33 21.47
CA GLY A 296 -14.13 -2.68 21.42
C GLY A 296 -13.69 -3.41 20.15
N ASN A 297 -14.52 -3.54 19.11
CA ASN A 297 -14.12 -4.22 17.88
C ASN A 297 -13.09 -3.42 17.08
N ALA A 298 -11.87 -3.95 16.93
CA ALA A 298 -10.79 -3.25 16.25
C ALA A 298 -11.06 -2.95 14.75
N PHE A 299 -11.77 -3.84 14.05
CA PHE A 299 -12.13 -3.63 12.63
C PHE A 299 -13.12 -2.47 12.48
N ALA A 300 -14.14 -2.42 13.34
CA ALA A 300 -15.12 -1.35 13.36
C ALA A 300 -14.51 -0.01 13.80
N GLN A 301 -13.61 -0.02 14.78
CA GLN A 301 -12.86 1.18 15.18
C GLN A 301 -12.03 1.75 14.02
N ASN A 302 -11.35 0.89 13.25
CA ASN A 302 -10.63 1.34 12.06
C ASN A 302 -11.59 1.92 11.00
N SER A 303 -12.71 1.24 10.74
CA SER A 303 -13.65 1.66 9.70
C SER A 303 -14.37 2.95 10.07
N LEU A 304 -14.68 3.14 11.36
CA LEU A 304 -15.22 4.40 11.87
C LEU A 304 -14.19 5.52 11.80
N GLY A 305 -12.91 5.22 12.05
CA GLY A 305 -11.81 6.17 11.83
C GLY A 305 -11.77 6.65 10.38
N TYR A 306 -11.88 5.71 9.43
CA TYR A 306 -11.94 6.00 8.00
C TYR A 306 -13.16 6.85 7.62
N CYS A 307 -14.33 6.56 8.18
CA CYS A 307 -15.54 7.35 7.94
C CYS A 307 -15.37 8.82 8.39
N TYR A 308 -14.70 9.07 9.52
CA TYR A 308 -14.42 10.43 9.97
C TYR A 308 -13.29 11.12 9.17
N GLU A 309 -12.32 10.37 8.65
CA GLU A 309 -11.24 10.91 7.81
C GLU A 309 -11.79 11.41 6.47
N ASP A 310 -12.67 10.64 5.83
CA ASP A 310 -13.19 10.95 4.49
C ASP A 310 -14.56 11.64 4.51
N GLY A 311 -15.22 11.75 5.67
CA GLY A 311 -16.55 12.33 5.79
C GLY A 311 -17.66 11.42 5.21
N ILE A 312 -17.50 10.10 5.30
CA ILE A 312 -18.44 9.11 4.79
C ILE A 312 -19.55 8.88 5.82
N GLY A 313 -20.79 9.26 5.52
CA GLY A 313 -21.94 9.12 6.42
C GLY A 313 -21.89 9.97 7.71
N VAL A 314 -20.82 10.74 7.89
CA VAL A 314 -20.61 11.68 9.02
C VAL A 314 -19.86 12.93 8.53
N LYS A 315 -19.93 14.01 9.30
CA LYS A 315 -19.07 15.17 9.07
C LYS A 315 -17.60 14.77 9.28
N GLN A 316 -16.74 15.15 8.33
CA GLN A 316 -15.30 14.96 8.44
C GLN A 316 -14.74 15.56 9.73
N ASP A 317 -13.94 14.78 10.45
CA ASP A 317 -13.41 15.12 11.78
C ASP A 317 -12.09 14.36 12.01
N PHE A 318 -10.97 14.96 11.62
CA PHE A 318 -9.65 14.31 11.73
C PHE A 318 -9.27 13.91 13.16
N PRO A 319 -9.51 14.74 14.21
CA PRO A 319 -9.26 14.31 15.59
C PRO A 319 -10.04 13.05 15.98
N LYS A 320 -11.31 12.92 15.59
CA LYS A 320 -12.07 11.67 15.82
C LYS A 320 -11.55 10.51 15.00
N ALA A 321 -11.13 10.74 13.76
CA ALA A 321 -10.51 9.70 12.93
C ALA A 321 -9.27 9.12 13.63
N ALA A 322 -8.36 9.99 14.06
CA ALA A 322 -7.14 9.59 14.76
C ALA A 322 -7.43 8.91 16.10
N TYR A 323 -8.44 9.37 16.86
CA TYR A 323 -8.89 8.72 18.10
C TYR A 323 -9.30 7.26 17.86
N TRP A 324 -10.13 7.00 16.84
CA TRP A 324 -10.60 5.65 16.55
C TRP A 324 -9.52 4.76 15.95
N TYR A 325 -8.65 5.31 15.09
CA TYR A 325 -7.46 4.61 14.62
C TYR A 325 -6.54 4.23 15.78
N GLN A 326 -6.35 5.12 16.76
CA GLN A 326 -5.52 4.83 17.93
C GLN A 326 -6.02 3.63 18.73
N ARG A 327 -7.32 3.60 19.05
CA ARG A 327 -7.92 2.48 19.79
C ARG A 327 -7.77 1.15 19.06
N SER A 328 -7.93 1.15 17.73
CA SER A 328 -7.75 -0.06 16.92
C SER A 328 -6.28 -0.48 16.80
N ALA A 329 -5.37 0.48 16.67
CA ALA A 329 -3.94 0.25 16.56
C ALA A 329 -3.32 -0.30 17.85
N GLU A 330 -3.80 0.17 19.00
CA GLU A 330 -3.42 -0.32 20.35
C GLU A 330 -3.81 -1.79 20.55
N GLN A 331 -4.93 -2.23 19.95
CA GLN A 331 -5.32 -3.64 19.91
C GLN A 331 -4.51 -4.48 18.93
N GLY A 332 -3.59 -3.87 18.16
CA GLY A 332 -2.70 -4.61 17.26
C GLY A 332 -3.16 -4.65 15.80
N TYR A 333 -4.27 -4.01 15.42
CA TYR A 333 -4.81 -4.14 14.07
C TYR A 333 -3.91 -3.47 13.01
N PRO A 334 -3.32 -4.22 12.04
CA PRO A 334 -2.27 -3.68 11.18
C PRO A 334 -2.69 -2.51 10.27
N TRP A 335 -3.95 -2.48 9.82
CA TRP A 335 -4.46 -1.37 9.00
C TRP A 335 -4.56 -0.08 9.83
N ALA A 336 -5.11 -0.17 11.05
CA ALA A 336 -5.19 0.99 11.94
C ALA A 336 -3.80 1.45 12.39
N GLN A 337 -2.87 0.54 12.66
CA GLN A 337 -1.47 0.90 12.91
C GLN A 337 -0.85 1.64 11.73
N CYS A 338 -1.12 1.21 10.49
CA CYS A 338 -0.69 1.93 9.30
C CYS A 338 -1.33 3.32 9.19
N ASN A 339 -2.64 3.43 9.41
CA ASN A 339 -3.38 4.70 9.31
C ASN A 339 -2.94 5.68 10.41
N LEU A 340 -2.73 5.20 11.63
CA LEU A 340 -2.22 6.02 12.73
C LEU A 340 -0.78 6.48 12.47
N GLY A 341 0.07 5.61 11.89
CA GLY A 341 1.40 6.00 11.43
C GLY A 341 1.36 7.14 10.41
N TYR A 342 0.39 7.09 9.49
CA TYR A 342 0.14 8.14 8.50
C TYR A 342 -0.37 9.44 9.13
N CYS A 343 -1.26 9.34 10.12
CA CYS A 343 -1.74 10.50 10.88
C CYS A 343 -0.58 11.22 11.59
N PHE A 344 0.29 10.48 12.27
CA PHE A 344 1.47 11.05 12.95
C PHE A 344 2.48 11.66 11.97
N GLN A 345 2.76 11.01 10.84
CA GLN A 345 3.71 11.54 9.85
C GLN A 345 3.25 12.88 9.25
N ASN A 346 1.94 13.04 9.03
CA ASN A 346 1.37 14.19 8.32
C ASN A 346 0.68 15.22 9.23
N GLY A 347 0.48 14.91 10.51
CA GLY A 347 -0.23 15.80 11.45
C GLY A 347 -1.75 15.81 11.26
N ILE A 348 -2.34 14.69 10.82
CA ILE A 348 -3.78 14.59 10.53
C ILE A 348 -4.52 14.23 11.81
N GLY A 349 -5.26 15.18 12.38
CA GLY A 349 -6.06 14.99 13.60
C GLY A 349 -5.26 14.86 14.90
N ILE A 350 -3.94 14.69 14.80
CA ILE A 350 -2.98 14.60 15.91
C ILE A 350 -1.72 15.39 15.58
N PRO A 351 -0.97 15.89 16.58
CA PRO A 351 0.29 16.60 16.34
C PRO A 351 1.27 15.74 15.55
N ARG A 352 1.94 16.37 14.58
CA ARG A 352 2.92 15.70 13.72
C ARG A 352 4.10 15.17 14.55
N ASP A 353 4.40 13.89 14.41
CA ASP A 353 5.52 13.21 15.07
C ASP A 353 6.00 12.06 14.17
N ASN A 354 7.04 12.32 13.38
CA ASN A 354 7.56 11.33 12.44
C ASN A 354 8.09 10.07 13.15
N ALA A 355 8.62 10.18 14.38
CA ALA A 355 9.17 9.03 15.11
C ALA A 355 8.04 8.09 15.57
N LYS A 356 6.93 8.65 16.07
CA LYS A 356 5.71 7.87 16.34
C LYS A 356 5.10 7.30 15.05
N GLY A 357 5.16 8.05 13.95
CA GLY A 357 4.76 7.56 12.62
C GLY A 357 5.50 6.26 12.25
N VAL A 358 6.83 6.28 12.32
CA VAL A 358 7.70 5.12 12.08
C VAL A 358 7.41 3.97 13.05
N TYR A 359 7.20 4.27 14.33
CA TYR A 359 6.86 3.25 15.33
C TYR A 359 5.62 2.45 14.93
N TRP A 360 4.55 3.13 14.53
CA TRP A 360 3.31 2.47 14.13
C TRP A 360 3.41 1.77 12.77
N TYR A 361 4.11 2.35 11.80
CA TYR A 361 4.42 1.65 10.55
C TYR A 361 5.21 0.36 10.79
N ARG A 362 6.21 0.38 11.68
CA ARG A 362 6.99 -0.82 12.03
C ARG A 362 6.11 -1.93 12.60
N LYS A 363 5.21 -1.61 13.54
CA LYS A 363 4.27 -2.59 14.09
C LYS A 363 3.40 -3.23 13.01
N ALA A 364 2.83 -2.44 12.11
CA ALA A 364 2.03 -2.96 11.01
C ALA A 364 2.86 -3.77 10.00
N ALA A 365 4.09 -3.31 9.70
CA ALA A 365 4.97 -3.90 8.71
C ALA A 365 5.48 -5.30 9.11
N ILE A 366 5.78 -5.50 10.41
CA ILE A 366 6.19 -6.81 10.96
C ILE A 366 5.04 -7.82 10.85
N GLN A 367 3.78 -7.37 10.99
CA GLN A 367 2.59 -8.19 10.79
C GLN A 367 2.24 -8.43 9.30
N GLY A 368 3.12 -8.02 8.37
CA GLY A 368 2.94 -8.27 6.94
C GLY A 368 2.08 -7.24 6.20
N HIS A 369 1.73 -6.10 6.81
CA HIS A 369 0.90 -5.09 6.15
C HIS A 369 1.68 -4.37 5.03
N ALA A 370 1.33 -4.66 3.77
CA ALA A 370 2.13 -4.25 2.62
C ALA A 370 2.28 -2.73 2.50
N ARG A 371 1.23 -1.93 2.75
CA ARG A 371 1.32 -0.46 2.72
C ARG A 371 2.24 0.08 3.81
N ALA A 372 2.22 -0.53 5.01
CA ALA A 372 3.10 -0.11 6.10
C ALA A 372 4.56 -0.49 5.83
N GLN A 373 4.81 -1.65 5.21
CA GLN A 373 6.14 -2.03 4.75
C GLN A 373 6.70 -1.02 3.72
N HIS A 374 5.87 -0.59 2.77
CA HIS A 374 6.25 0.46 1.83
C HIS A 374 6.57 1.78 2.56
N ASN A 375 5.68 2.24 3.43
CA ASN A 375 5.85 3.51 4.13
C ASN A 375 7.08 3.49 5.07
N LEU A 376 7.34 2.37 5.72
CA LEU A 376 8.56 2.19 6.51
C LEU A 376 9.81 2.25 5.64
N GLY A 377 9.78 1.62 4.46
CA GLY A 377 10.86 1.72 3.48
C GLY A 377 11.09 3.17 3.04
N PHE A 378 10.01 3.92 2.79
CA PHE A 378 10.07 5.35 2.46
C PHE A 378 10.67 6.19 3.58
N CYS A 379 10.33 5.93 4.84
CA CYS A 379 10.93 6.60 5.98
C CYS A 379 12.43 6.33 6.08
N TYR A 380 12.87 5.08 5.90
CA TYR A 380 14.28 4.72 5.88
C TYR A 380 15.06 5.36 4.73
N GLN A 381 14.49 5.40 3.53
CA GLN A 381 15.13 6.01 2.36
C GLN A 381 15.39 7.50 2.56
N ASN A 382 14.47 8.20 3.20
CA ASN A 382 14.49 9.66 3.32
C ASN A 382 14.90 10.18 4.71
N GLY A 383 15.13 9.30 5.69
CA GLY A 383 15.46 9.68 7.06
C GLY A 383 14.30 10.34 7.83
N ILE A 384 13.05 9.95 7.54
CA ILE A 384 11.85 10.57 8.15
C ILE A 384 11.54 9.87 9.46
N GLY A 385 11.83 10.52 10.60
CA GLY A 385 11.54 9.97 11.93
C GLY A 385 12.41 8.79 12.36
N ILE A 386 13.41 8.43 11.53
CA ILE A 386 14.39 7.38 11.77
C ILE A 386 15.67 7.71 11.00
N THR A 387 16.82 7.19 11.45
CA THR A 387 18.09 7.33 10.73
C THR A 387 17.97 6.79 9.30
N ARG A 388 18.43 7.57 8.32
CA ARG A 388 18.43 7.18 6.91
C ARG A 388 19.25 5.90 6.71
N ASP A 389 18.62 4.89 6.11
CA ASP A 389 19.27 3.63 5.73
C ASP A 389 18.61 3.09 4.46
N GLU A 390 19.29 3.29 3.33
CA GLU A 390 18.75 2.89 2.03
C GLU A 390 18.75 1.38 1.83
N LYS A 391 19.66 0.64 2.46
CA LYS A 391 19.68 -0.83 2.37
C LYS A 391 18.46 -1.39 3.08
N GLU A 392 18.13 -0.84 4.24
CA GLU A 392 16.94 -1.25 4.98
C GLU A 392 15.65 -0.83 4.26
N ALA A 393 15.64 0.33 3.60
CA ALA A 393 14.54 0.75 2.74
C ALA A 393 14.23 -0.30 1.65
N VAL A 394 15.25 -0.77 0.94
CA VAL A 394 15.09 -1.78 -0.11
C VAL A 394 14.56 -3.11 0.46
N LYS A 395 15.00 -3.54 1.65
CA LYS A 395 14.47 -4.76 2.29
C LYS A 395 12.97 -4.63 2.55
N TRP A 396 12.52 -3.50 3.07
CA TRP A 396 11.10 -3.26 3.34
C TRP A 396 10.27 -3.13 2.06
N TYR A 397 10.79 -2.46 1.03
CA TYR A 397 10.15 -2.42 -0.28
C TYR A 397 10.02 -3.83 -0.90
N ARG A 398 11.04 -4.69 -0.81
CA ARG A 398 10.95 -6.08 -1.29
C ARG A 398 9.85 -6.87 -0.59
N ARG A 399 9.77 -6.80 0.75
CA ARG A 399 8.68 -7.44 1.52
C ARG A 399 7.30 -6.95 1.10
N SER A 400 7.18 -5.64 0.86
CA SER A 400 5.93 -5.02 0.38
C SER A 400 5.56 -5.50 -1.04
N ALA A 401 6.55 -5.59 -1.92
CA ALA A 401 6.43 -6.06 -3.30
C ALA A 401 6.03 -7.54 -3.38
N GLU A 402 6.57 -8.41 -2.50
CA GLU A 402 6.17 -9.82 -2.37
C GLU A 402 4.69 -10.00 -2.02
N ARG A 403 4.05 -8.96 -1.48
CA ARG A 403 2.63 -8.90 -1.13
C ARG A 403 1.78 -8.15 -2.15
N GLY A 404 2.31 -7.82 -3.32
CA GLY A 404 1.52 -7.20 -4.39
C GLY A 404 1.42 -5.67 -4.31
N ASN A 405 2.26 -4.98 -3.52
CA ASN A 405 2.15 -3.53 -3.40
C ASN A 405 2.73 -2.82 -4.63
N ILE A 406 1.84 -2.20 -5.41
CA ILE A 406 2.17 -1.46 -6.64
C ILE A 406 3.14 -0.29 -6.43
N PHE A 407 3.09 0.37 -5.27
CA PHE A 407 3.97 1.48 -4.93
C PHE A 407 5.37 0.97 -4.62
N ALA A 408 5.48 -0.19 -3.95
CA ALA A 408 6.77 -0.81 -3.68
C ALA A 408 7.46 -1.30 -4.95
N TYR A 409 6.71 -1.77 -5.95
CA TYR A 409 7.27 -2.02 -7.27
C TYR A 409 7.89 -0.75 -7.88
N HIS A 410 7.18 0.37 -7.87
CA HIS A 410 7.75 1.62 -8.38
C HIS A 410 8.99 2.06 -7.61
N SER A 411 8.94 2.02 -6.27
CA SER A 411 10.08 2.38 -5.41
C SER A 411 11.30 1.47 -5.62
N LEU A 412 11.11 0.17 -5.82
CA LEU A 412 12.21 -0.74 -6.18
C LEU A 412 12.81 -0.40 -7.55
N GLY A 413 11.96 -0.10 -8.54
CA GLY A 413 12.41 0.35 -9.85
C GLY A 413 13.29 1.59 -9.74
N TYR A 414 12.85 2.55 -8.92
CA TYR A 414 13.59 3.77 -8.64
C TYR A 414 14.93 3.51 -7.92
N CYS A 415 14.94 2.61 -6.95
CA CYS A 415 16.17 2.22 -6.24
C CYS A 415 17.21 1.61 -7.17
N TYR A 416 16.80 0.67 -8.04
CA TYR A 416 17.70 0.04 -9.00
C TYR A 416 18.17 0.98 -10.11
N GLN A 417 17.35 1.95 -10.51
CA GLN A 417 17.76 2.96 -11.50
C GLN A 417 18.83 3.91 -10.95
N ASN A 418 18.72 4.30 -9.67
CA ASN A 418 19.52 5.37 -9.07
C ASN A 418 20.55 4.88 -8.04
N ALA A 419 20.79 3.58 -7.95
CA ALA A 419 21.70 2.95 -6.98
C ALA A 419 21.41 3.27 -5.50
N ILE A 420 20.12 3.38 -5.12
CA ILE A 420 19.70 3.71 -3.75
C ILE A 420 19.60 2.40 -2.96
N GLY A 421 20.54 2.17 -2.04
CA GLY A 421 20.58 0.96 -1.19
C GLY A 421 20.90 -0.36 -1.92
N VAL A 422 21.06 -0.33 -3.25
CA VAL A 422 21.44 -1.45 -4.11
C VAL A 422 22.34 -0.96 -5.24
N ASN A 423 23.11 -1.87 -5.84
CA ASN A 423 23.85 -1.53 -7.07
C ASN A 423 22.88 -1.20 -8.20
N ALA A 424 23.23 -0.19 -9.01
CA ALA A 424 22.46 0.16 -10.20
C ALA A 424 22.27 -1.08 -11.09
N ASN A 425 21.03 -1.33 -11.50
CA ASN A 425 20.69 -2.40 -12.43
C ASN A 425 19.51 -1.93 -13.28
N PRO A 426 19.78 -1.34 -14.46
CA PRO A 426 18.73 -0.84 -15.34
C PRO A 426 17.70 -1.90 -15.75
N GLN A 427 18.13 -3.16 -15.91
CA GLN A 427 17.24 -4.26 -16.24
C GLN A 427 16.29 -4.54 -15.07
N GLU A 428 16.77 -4.66 -13.84
CA GLU A 428 15.89 -4.81 -12.68
C GLU A 428 15.00 -3.58 -12.48
N ALA A 429 15.47 -2.36 -12.77
CA ALA A 429 14.63 -1.17 -12.69
C ALA A 429 13.37 -1.28 -13.58
N VAL A 430 13.55 -1.70 -14.83
CA VAL A 430 12.46 -1.92 -15.78
C VAL A 430 11.52 -3.04 -15.32
N PHE A 431 12.01 -4.01 -14.53
CA PHE A 431 11.24 -5.18 -14.09
C PHE A 431 10.16 -4.72 -13.16
N TRP A 432 10.61 -3.99 -12.15
CA TRP A 432 9.77 -3.45 -11.12
C TRP A 432 8.84 -2.35 -11.66
N TYR A 433 9.34 -1.48 -12.56
CA TYR A 433 8.46 -0.54 -13.24
C TYR A 433 7.38 -1.22 -14.09
N TYR A 434 7.69 -2.30 -14.81
CA TYR A 434 6.70 -3.04 -15.60
C TYR A 434 5.61 -3.64 -14.72
N LEU A 435 5.98 -4.31 -13.61
CA LEU A 435 5.00 -4.87 -12.67
C LEU A 435 4.05 -3.79 -12.11
N SER A 436 4.58 -2.62 -11.76
CA SER A 436 3.79 -1.48 -11.27
C SER A 436 2.91 -0.88 -12.37
N ALA A 437 3.46 -0.70 -13.57
CA ALA A 437 2.79 -0.05 -14.70
C ALA A 437 1.62 -0.88 -15.26
N GLU A 438 1.74 -2.21 -15.25
CA GLU A 438 0.67 -3.13 -15.65
C GLU A 438 -0.52 -3.11 -14.69
N GLU A 439 -0.28 -2.96 -13.39
CA GLU A 439 -1.31 -2.71 -12.37
C GLU A 439 -1.79 -1.24 -12.36
N ASN A 440 -1.68 -0.58 -13.52
CA ASN A 440 -2.16 0.75 -13.84
C ASN A 440 -1.54 1.92 -13.06
N HIS A 441 -0.37 1.77 -12.43
CA HIS A 441 0.27 2.86 -11.68
C HIS A 441 0.90 3.92 -12.60
N ALA A 442 0.28 5.11 -12.69
CA ALA A 442 0.68 6.16 -13.63
C ALA A 442 2.15 6.65 -13.52
N PRO A 443 2.74 6.88 -12.32
CA PRO A 443 4.17 7.19 -12.19
C PRO A 443 5.09 6.11 -12.77
N ALA A 444 4.77 4.83 -12.57
CA ALA A 444 5.56 3.75 -13.14
C ALA A 444 5.41 3.63 -14.66
N GLN A 445 4.23 3.91 -15.21
CA GLN A 445 4.03 4.00 -16.65
C GLN A 445 4.89 5.13 -17.26
N LEU A 446 4.99 6.29 -16.59
CA LEU A 446 5.91 7.35 -16.99
C LEU A 446 7.37 6.88 -16.96
N SER A 447 7.81 6.29 -15.84
CA SER A 447 9.18 5.77 -15.69
C SER A 447 9.52 4.72 -16.75
N LEU A 448 8.60 3.81 -17.04
CA LEU A 448 8.77 2.78 -18.07
C LEU A 448 8.83 3.40 -19.48
N GLY A 449 7.97 4.38 -19.77
CA GLY A 449 8.04 5.14 -21.02
C GLY A 449 9.39 5.85 -21.20
N TYR A 450 9.93 6.41 -20.11
CA TYR A 450 11.26 7.01 -20.10
C TYR A 450 12.38 5.99 -20.37
N CYS A 451 12.29 4.79 -19.77
CA CYS A 451 13.23 3.71 -20.05
C CYS A 451 13.24 3.32 -21.54
N TYR A 452 12.06 3.12 -22.14
CA TYR A 452 11.96 2.81 -23.58
C TYR A 452 12.44 3.95 -24.48
N ARG A 453 12.14 5.20 -24.14
CA ARG A 453 12.57 6.36 -24.93
C ARG A 453 14.09 6.47 -25.01
N ASN A 454 14.78 6.18 -23.91
CA ASN A 454 16.22 6.38 -23.79
C ASN A 454 17.05 5.09 -23.89
N GLY A 455 16.40 3.92 -24.00
CA GLY A 455 17.09 2.63 -24.03
C GLY A 455 17.72 2.23 -22.70
N ILE A 456 17.13 2.64 -21.57
CA ILE A 456 17.65 2.36 -20.22
C ILE A 456 17.11 1.01 -19.76
N GLY A 457 17.97 0.00 -19.69
CA GLY A 457 17.61 -1.36 -19.25
C GLY A 457 16.77 -2.16 -20.25
N VAL A 458 16.33 -1.52 -21.34
CA VAL A 458 15.59 -2.10 -22.47
C VAL A 458 16.08 -1.50 -23.78
N PRO A 459 15.93 -2.20 -24.92
CA PRO A 459 16.20 -1.60 -26.22
C PRO A 459 15.35 -0.34 -26.43
N LYS A 460 15.96 0.72 -26.99
CA LYS A 460 15.26 1.96 -27.33
C LYS A 460 14.07 1.64 -28.24
N ASN A 461 12.87 2.07 -27.84
CA ASN A 461 11.64 1.87 -28.61
C ASN A 461 10.65 3.01 -28.37
N GLU A 462 10.59 3.94 -29.31
CA GLU A 462 9.76 5.14 -29.19
C GLU A 462 8.26 4.83 -29.26
N ARG A 463 7.84 3.77 -29.97
CA ARG A 463 6.43 3.36 -30.03
C ARG A 463 5.95 2.85 -28.67
N GLU A 464 6.74 2.01 -28.01
CA GLU A 464 6.44 1.57 -26.64
C GLU A 464 6.51 2.74 -25.65
N ALA A 465 7.48 3.64 -25.79
CA ALA A 465 7.55 4.84 -24.96
C ALA A 465 6.24 5.66 -25.02
N VAL A 466 5.74 5.95 -26.22
CA VAL A 466 4.48 6.68 -26.40
C VAL A 466 3.29 5.92 -25.83
N LYS A 467 3.21 4.60 -26.01
CA LYS A 467 2.15 3.78 -25.43
C LYS A 467 2.08 3.95 -23.91
N TRP A 468 3.22 3.90 -23.22
CA TRP A 468 3.28 4.06 -21.77
C TRP A 468 3.05 5.50 -21.31
N PHE A 469 3.62 6.50 -22.01
CA PHE A 469 3.32 7.91 -21.74
C PHE A 469 1.83 8.20 -21.91
N ARG A 470 1.17 7.64 -22.93
CA ARG A 470 -0.27 7.80 -23.15
C ARG A 470 -1.11 7.25 -22.00
N ARG A 471 -0.86 6.00 -21.59
CA ARG A 471 -1.56 5.40 -20.43
C ARG A 471 -1.42 6.27 -19.17
N SER A 472 -0.23 6.81 -18.92
CA SER A 472 0.02 7.68 -17.76
C SER A 472 -0.65 9.06 -17.90
N ALA A 473 -0.59 9.65 -19.10
CA ALA A 473 -1.14 10.96 -19.40
C ALA A 473 -2.68 11.00 -19.34
N GLU A 474 -3.34 9.92 -19.77
CA GLU A 474 -4.80 9.74 -19.72
C GLU A 474 -5.31 9.65 -18.28
N GLN A 475 -4.48 9.16 -17.35
CA GLN A 475 -4.74 9.19 -15.90
C GLN A 475 -4.46 10.55 -15.24
N GLY A 476 -4.09 11.57 -16.02
CA GLY A 476 -3.85 12.91 -15.51
C GLY A 476 -2.40 13.22 -15.12
N ASN A 477 -1.44 12.30 -15.28
CA ASN A 477 -0.04 12.56 -14.91
C ASN A 477 0.55 13.70 -15.74
N ALA A 478 0.81 14.86 -15.11
CA ALA A 478 1.27 16.06 -15.80
C ALA A 478 2.62 15.89 -16.50
N LEU A 479 3.57 15.16 -15.92
CA LEU A 479 4.88 14.90 -16.55
C LEU A 479 4.71 14.02 -17.80
N ALA A 480 3.87 12.99 -17.74
CA ALA A 480 3.57 12.15 -18.89
C ALA A 480 2.81 12.89 -20.00
N GLN A 481 1.90 13.79 -19.63
CA GLN A 481 1.23 14.67 -20.60
C GLN A 481 2.25 15.56 -21.34
N ASN A 482 3.23 16.15 -20.63
CA ASN A 482 4.29 16.91 -21.29
C ASN A 482 5.14 16.01 -22.22
N SER A 483 5.56 14.84 -21.74
CA SER A 483 6.35 13.88 -22.54
C SER A 483 5.59 13.41 -23.79
N LEU A 484 4.28 13.18 -23.69
CA LEU A 484 3.44 12.82 -24.82
C LEU A 484 3.27 13.98 -25.81
N GLY A 485 3.13 15.22 -25.30
CA GLY A 485 3.13 16.42 -26.14
C GLY A 485 4.41 16.53 -26.95
N PHE A 486 5.56 16.31 -26.30
CA PHE A 486 6.87 16.29 -26.95
C PHE A 486 7.00 15.19 -28.01
N CYS A 487 6.48 13.99 -27.75
CA CYS A 487 6.45 12.93 -28.77
C CYS A 487 5.65 13.33 -30.02
N TYR A 488 4.53 14.04 -29.87
CA TYR A 488 3.74 14.53 -31.01
C TYR A 488 4.41 15.70 -31.74
N GLU A 489 5.13 16.57 -31.05
CA GLU A 489 5.86 17.68 -31.68
C GLU A 489 7.02 17.18 -32.54
N GLU A 490 7.80 16.23 -32.01
CA GLU A 490 8.99 15.71 -32.68
C GLU A 490 8.69 14.51 -33.60
N GLY A 491 7.51 13.90 -33.49
CA GLY A 491 7.17 12.68 -34.24
C GLY A 491 7.87 11.43 -33.72
N LEU A 492 8.19 11.38 -32.43
CA LEU A 492 8.88 10.24 -31.79
C LEU A 492 7.88 9.11 -31.52
N GLY A 493 7.97 8.01 -32.25
CA GLY A 493 7.08 6.85 -32.11
C GLY A 493 5.63 7.09 -32.55
N VAL A 494 5.29 8.30 -32.99
CA VAL A 494 3.97 8.71 -33.54
C VAL A 494 4.16 9.66 -34.71
N LYS A 495 3.13 9.80 -35.56
CA LYS A 495 3.12 10.84 -36.58
C LYS A 495 3.14 12.22 -35.91
N LYS A 496 4.00 13.11 -36.40
CA LYS A 496 4.08 14.51 -35.97
C LYS A 496 2.70 15.18 -36.07
N ASP A 497 2.25 15.80 -34.99
CA ASP A 497 0.95 16.46 -34.87
C ASP A 497 1.04 17.62 -33.87
N ALA A 498 1.24 18.83 -34.40
CA ALA A 498 1.42 20.02 -33.59
C ALA A 498 0.18 20.38 -32.74
N ALA A 499 -1.04 20.11 -33.25
CA ALA A 499 -2.27 20.39 -32.51
C ALA A 499 -2.41 19.47 -31.30
N ARG A 500 -2.09 18.18 -31.45
CA ARG A 500 -2.04 17.24 -30.31
C ARG A 500 -0.92 17.58 -29.33
N ALA A 501 0.24 18.03 -29.82
CA ALA A 501 1.33 18.46 -28.95
C ALA A 501 0.87 19.61 -28.04
N ALA A 502 0.32 20.68 -28.63
CA ALA A 502 -0.20 21.83 -27.88
C ALA A 502 -1.35 21.45 -26.93
N TYR A 503 -2.24 20.53 -27.33
CA TYR A 503 -3.30 20.01 -26.47
C TYR A 503 -2.75 19.34 -25.19
N TRP A 504 -1.75 18.47 -25.33
CA TRP A 504 -1.16 17.78 -24.18
C TRP A 504 -0.30 18.70 -23.32
N TYR A 505 0.44 19.63 -23.93
CA TYR A 505 1.13 20.69 -23.18
C TYR A 505 0.16 21.54 -22.38
N HIS A 506 -0.98 21.92 -22.97
CA HIS A 506 -2.00 22.68 -22.26
C HIS A 506 -2.61 21.94 -21.07
N LYS A 507 -2.91 20.64 -21.20
CA LYS A 507 -3.36 19.83 -20.06
C LYS A 507 -2.32 19.79 -18.93
N SER A 508 -1.05 19.62 -19.28
CA SER A 508 0.05 19.57 -18.31
C SER A 508 0.33 20.92 -17.65
N ALA A 509 0.32 22.01 -18.43
CA ALA A 509 0.58 23.36 -17.98
C ALA A 509 -0.47 23.86 -16.97
N LYS A 510 -1.75 23.51 -17.18
CA LYS A 510 -2.85 23.78 -16.24
C LYS A 510 -2.65 23.13 -14.86
N GLN A 511 -1.88 22.04 -14.79
CA GLN A 511 -1.53 21.37 -13.55
C GLN A 511 -0.25 21.93 -12.91
N GLY A 512 0.28 23.04 -13.42
CA GLY A 512 1.46 23.71 -12.87
C GLY A 512 2.80 23.17 -13.39
N ASN A 513 2.84 22.27 -14.36
CA ASN A 513 4.11 21.74 -14.86
C ASN A 513 4.93 22.83 -15.60
N PRO A 514 6.10 23.25 -15.08
CA PRO A 514 6.86 24.36 -15.65
C PRO A 514 7.45 24.07 -17.04
N TRP A 515 7.79 22.81 -17.33
CA TRP A 515 8.24 22.39 -18.66
C TRP A 515 7.12 22.57 -19.69
N ALA A 516 5.91 22.13 -19.34
CA ALA A 516 4.75 22.26 -20.22
C ALA A 516 4.27 23.70 -20.38
N GLN A 517 4.33 24.51 -19.31
CA GLN A 517 4.08 25.95 -19.39
C GLN A 517 5.06 26.62 -20.35
N CYS A 518 6.35 26.30 -20.26
CA CYS A 518 7.36 26.79 -21.19
C CYS A 518 7.11 26.31 -22.64
N ASN A 519 6.81 25.02 -22.84
CA ASN A 519 6.56 24.44 -24.17
C ASN A 519 5.29 25.05 -24.80
N LEU A 520 4.22 25.22 -24.02
CA LEU A 520 2.99 25.85 -24.50
C LEU A 520 3.19 27.34 -24.81
N GLY A 521 3.97 28.05 -23.99
CA GLY A 521 4.37 29.42 -24.29
C GLY A 521 5.12 29.51 -25.62
N PHE A 522 6.00 28.55 -25.87
CA PHE A 522 6.71 28.41 -27.15
C PHE A 522 5.77 28.09 -28.33
N CYS A 523 4.77 27.23 -28.13
CA CYS A 523 3.74 26.98 -29.14
C CYS A 523 2.98 28.25 -29.51
N TYR A 524 2.55 29.06 -28.53
CA TYR A 524 1.86 30.32 -28.79
C TYR A 524 2.76 31.38 -29.43
N ALA A 525 4.03 31.52 -29.01
CA ALA A 525 4.95 32.50 -29.60
C ALA A 525 5.23 32.21 -31.10
N ASN A 526 5.18 30.94 -31.51
CA ASN A 526 5.55 30.50 -32.85
C ASN A 526 4.37 30.01 -33.71
N GLY A 527 3.16 29.95 -33.16
CA GLY A 527 2.00 29.42 -33.88
C GLY A 527 2.05 27.89 -34.13
N ILE A 528 2.68 27.12 -33.25
CA ILE A 528 2.85 25.67 -33.40
C ILE A 528 1.61 24.97 -32.82
N GLY A 529 0.72 24.49 -33.70
CA GLY A 529 -0.49 23.75 -33.30
C GLY A 529 -1.58 24.61 -32.63
N VAL A 530 -1.32 25.90 -32.44
CA VAL A 530 -2.23 26.93 -31.95
C VAL A 530 -2.01 28.22 -32.74
N PRO A 531 -3.00 29.12 -32.85
CA PRO A 531 -2.77 30.44 -33.42
C PRO A 531 -1.67 31.19 -32.65
N LYS A 532 -0.81 31.90 -33.39
CA LYS A 532 0.27 32.71 -32.80
C LYS A 532 -0.31 33.81 -31.91
N ASP A 533 0.17 33.90 -30.66
CA ASP A 533 -0.33 34.81 -29.64
C ASP A 533 0.77 35.09 -28.59
N ASN A 534 1.48 36.21 -28.73
CA ASN A 534 2.58 36.55 -27.84
C ASN A 534 2.13 36.89 -26.41
N SER A 535 0.90 37.40 -26.23
CA SER A 535 0.37 37.71 -24.90
C SER A 535 0.09 36.42 -24.11
N LYS A 536 -0.46 35.39 -24.76
CA LYS A 536 -0.57 34.05 -24.17
C LYS A 536 0.78 33.38 -23.95
N ALA A 537 1.74 33.59 -24.85
CA ALA A 537 3.10 33.09 -24.65
C ALA A 537 3.72 33.65 -23.36
N VAL A 538 3.68 34.98 -23.19
CA VAL A 538 4.14 35.67 -21.97
C VAL A 538 3.41 35.19 -20.73
N HIS A 539 2.09 35.00 -20.80
CA HIS A 539 1.30 34.47 -19.67
C HIS A 539 1.86 33.14 -19.16
N TRP A 540 2.10 32.17 -20.05
CA TRP A 540 2.64 30.87 -19.67
C TRP A 540 4.10 30.92 -19.26
N TYR A 541 4.93 31.74 -19.92
CA TYR A 541 6.31 31.92 -19.51
C TYR A 541 6.43 32.50 -18.10
N ARG A 542 5.62 33.51 -17.75
CA ARG A 542 5.60 34.09 -16.40
C ARG A 542 5.31 33.04 -15.32
N GLN A 543 4.37 32.13 -15.56
CA GLN A 543 4.07 31.04 -14.62
C GLN A 543 5.26 30.10 -14.43
N ALA A 544 5.96 29.74 -15.51
CA ALA A 544 7.15 28.91 -15.42
C ALA A 544 8.34 29.65 -14.77
N CYS A 545 8.47 30.97 -15.01
CA CYS A 545 9.47 31.83 -14.37
C CYS A 545 9.26 31.95 -12.85
N ALA A 546 8.01 31.96 -12.37
CA ALA A 546 7.70 31.93 -10.95
C ALA A 546 8.21 30.65 -10.26
N GLN A 547 8.37 29.57 -11.03
CA GLN A 547 8.98 28.30 -10.60
C GLN A 547 10.49 28.24 -10.92
N ASN A 548 11.10 29.37 -11.27
CA ASN A 548 12.51 29.53 -11.63
C ASN A 548 12.98 28.66 -12.82
N HIS A 549 12.10 28.29 -13.75
CA HIS A 549 12.44 27.42 -14.88
C HIS A 549 13.37 28.11 -15.89
N ALA A 550 14.61 27.63 -16.01
CA ALA A 550 15.70 28.28 -16.75
C ALA A 550 15.36 28.65 -18.21
N ARG A 551 14.77 27.73 -18.97
CA ARG A 551 14.39 27.99 -20.36
C ARG A 551 13.23 29.00 -20.46
N ALA A 552 12.33 29.01 -19.49
CA ALA A 552 11.22 29.98 -19.51
C ALA A 552 11.73 31.38 -19.18
N LEU A 553 12.68 31.50 -18.24
CA LEU A 553 13.39 32.74 -17.93
C LEU A 553 14.09 33.29 -19.19
N ASP A 554 14.80 32.45 -19.93
CA ASP A 554 15.39 32.83 -21.22
C ASP A 554 14.35 33.35 -22.21
N LYS A 555 13.31 32.54 -22.48
CA LYS A 555 12.29 32.91 -23.47
C LYS A 555 11.50 34.16 -23.05
N PHE A 556 11.20 34.33 -21.77
CA PHE A 556 10.55 35.54 -21.29
C PHE A 556 11.48 36.75 -21.39
N GLY A 557 12.78 36.60 -21.10
CA GLY A 557 13.78 37.63 -21.30
C GLY A 557 13.82 38.13 -22.76
N VAL A 558 13.75 37.23 -23.74
CA VAL A 558 13.65 37.61 -25.17
C VAL A 558 12.37 38.41 -25.44
N HIS A 559 11.23 37.99 -24.88
CA HIS A 559 9.97 38.72 -25.05
C HIS A 559 10.01 40.13 -24.43
N LEU A 560 10.62 40.28 -23.25
CA LEU A 560 10.85 41.59 -22.60
C LEU A 560 11.82 42.46 -23.39
N GLN A 561 12.90 41.87 -23.90
CA GLN A 561 13.89 42.59 -24.70
C GLN A 561 13.30 43.11 -26.03
N CYS A 562 12.40 42.34 -26.65
CA CYS A 562 11.82 42.68 -27.95
C CYS A 562 10.41 43.32 -27.88
N GLY A 563 9.81 43.47 -26.70
CA GLY A 563 8.44 44.00 -26.55
C GLY A 563 7.36 43.08 -27.13
N LEU A 564 7.54 41.76 -27.10
CA LEU A 564 6.65 40.79 -27.74
C LEU A 564 5.53 40.33 -26.78
N GLY A 565 4.35 40.94 -26.89
CA GLY A 565 3.19 40.60 -26.05
C GLY A 565 3.32 41.08 -24.60
N VAL A 566 4.34 41.89 -24.33
CA VAL A 566 4.65 42.59 -23.08
C VAL A 566 5.36 43.90 -23.45
N GLU A 567 5.27 44.92 -22.60
CA GLU A 567 6.07 46.15 -22.76
C GLU A 567 7.57 45.83 -22.75
N GLN A 568 8.34 46.58 -23.54
CA GLN A 568 9.78 46.38 -23.62
C GLN A 568 10.44 46.80 -22.30
N ASP A 569 11.23 45.91 -21.71
CA ASP A 569 11.97 46.15 -20.47
C ASP A 569 13.33 45.44 -20.53
N LEU A 570 14.37 46.21 -20.87
CA LEU A 570 15.72 45.68 -21.06
C LEU A 570 16.37 45.27 -19.73
N THR A 571 16.06 45.98 -18.63
CA THR A 571 16.62 45.68 -17.31
C THR A 571 16.04 44.38 -16.77
N ALA A 572 14.72 44.19 -16.87
CA ALA A 572 14.08 42.93 -16.48
C ALA A 572 14.53 41.76 -17.36
N ALA A 573 14.72 42.00 -18.67
CA ALA A 573 15.26 40.99 -19.58
C ALA A 573 16.66 40.53 -19.16
N PHE A 574 17.57 41.47 -18.89
CA PHE A 574 18.92 41.19 -18.38
C PHE A 574 18.89 40.33 -17.11
N ASP A 575 18.05 40.67 -16.15
CA ASP A 575 17.92 39.90 -14.91
C ASP A 575 17.44 38.47 -15.13
N HIS A 576 16.52 38.28 -16.09
CA HIS A 576 16.01 36.95 -16.43
C HIS A 576 17.06 36.10 -17.15
N PHE A 577 17.81 36.70 -18.08
CA PHE A 577 18.95 36.02 -18.72
C PHE A 577 20.01 35.62 -17.71
N ARG A 578 20.36 36.50 -16.77
CA ARG A 578 21.29 36.20 -15.69
C ARG A 578 20.84 35.00 -14.85
N ARG A 579 19.60 35.02 -14.35
CA ARG A 579 19.02 33.92 -13.56
C ARG A 579 18.98 32.59 -14.31
N ALA A 580 18.77 32.62 -15.63
CA ALA A 580 18.80 31.42 -16.47
C ALA A 580 20.24 30.94 -16.76
N ALA A 581 21.17 31.86 -16.99
CA ALA A 581 22.59 31.57 -17.20
C ALA A 581 23.26 30.99 -15.94
N ASP A 582 22.88 31.45 -14.76
CA ASP A 582 23.32 30.89 -13.46
C ASP A 582 22.89 29.43 -13.28
N GLN A 583 21.76 29.04 -13.89
CA GLN A 583 21.31 27.64 -13.99
C GLN A 583 21.96 26.87 -15.13
N LYS A 584 23.01 27.43 -15.74
CA LYS A 584 23.76 26.88 -16.87
C LYS A 584 22.94 26.71 -18.15
N HIS A 585 21.89 27.50 -18.36
CA HIS A 585 21.14 27.48 -19.61
C HIS A 585 21.92 28.15 -20.74
N VAL A 586 22.32 27.37 -21.74
CA VAL A 586 23.26 27.80 -22.80
C VAL A 586 22.76 28.99 -23.62
N ALA A 587 21.49 29.01 -24.02
CA ALA A 587 20.93 30.13 -24.77
C ALA A 587 20.92 31.43 -23.95
N ALA A 588 20.65 31.34 -22.65
CA ALA A 588 20.67 32.50 -21.76
C ALA A 588 22.08 33.02 -21.52
N MET A 589 23.09 32.16 -21.47
CA MET A 589 24.49 32.61 -21.42
C MET A 589 24.85 33.46 -22.64
N TYR A 590 24.40 33.04 -23.84
CA TYR A 590 24.58 33.83 -25.06
C TYR A 590 23.81 35.15 -25.02
N HIS A 591 22.53 35.15 -24.61
CA HIS A 591 21.75 36.38 -24.50
C HIS A 591 22.33 37.34 -23.45
N LEU A 592 22.80 36.82 -22.30
CA LEU A 592 23.47 37.60 -21.28
C LEU A 592 24.79 38.21 -21.78
N ALA A 593 25.59 37.43 -22.51
CA ALA A 593 26.81 37.92 -23.14
C ALA A 593 26.51 39.07 -24.13
N ASN A 594 25.46 38.92 -24.94
CA ASN A 594 24.98 39.99 -25.82
C ASN A 594 24.53 41.23 -25.05
N CYS A 595 23.88 41.07 -23.89
CA CYS A 595 23.52 42.21 -23.05
C CYS A 595 24.75 42.99 -22.58
N PHE A 596 25.78 42.30 -22.08
CA PHE A 596 27.04 42.93 -21.69
C PHE A 596 27.80 43.56 -22.87
N GLU A 597 27.79 42.91 -24.03
CA GLU A 597 28.48 43.43 -25.22
C GLU A 597 27.83 44.72 -25.74
N LYS A 598 26.50 44.78 -25.73
CA LYS A 598 25.72 45.86 -26.36
C LYS A 598 25.15 46.87 -25.37
N GLY A 599 25.31 46.65 -24.07
CA GLY A 599 24.75 47.51 -23.03
C GLY A 599 23.22 47.42 -22.91
N LEU A 600 22.65 46.22 -23.09
CA LEU A 600 21.19 46.02 -23.07
C LEU A 600 20.72 45.71 -21.65
N GLY A 601 20.19 46.74 -20.97
CA GLY A 601 19.72 46.62 -19.59
C GLY A 601 20.84 46.64 -18.53
N CYS A 602 22.09 46.79 -18.96
CA CYS A 602 23.28 46.91 -18.13
C CYS A 602 24.32 47.82 -18.82
N PRO A 603 25.34 48.32 -18.09
CA PRO A 603 26.49 48.97 -18.72
C PRO A 603 27.25 48.01 -19.64
N VAL A 604 27.87 48.56 -20.71
CA VAL A 604 28.75 47.78 -21.59
C VAL A 604 29.93 47.24 -20.80
N ASP A 605 30.14 45.93 -20.83
CA ASP A 605 31.24 45.23 -20.17
C ASP A 605 31.77 44.11 -21.08
N LEU A 606 32.81 44.43 -21.86
CA LEU A 606 33.37 43.49 -22.83
C LEU A 606 34.11 42.31 -22.17
N GLN A 607 34.56 42.46 -20.92
CA GLN A 607 35.19 41.35 -20.19
C GLN A 607 34.13 40.33 -19.78
N GLN A 608 33.01 40.78 -19.21
CA GLN A 608 31.89 39.91 -18.89
C GLN A 608 31.26 39.29 -20.15
N ALA A 609 31.12 40.07 -21.23
CA ALA A 609 30.64 39.55 -22.51
C ALA A 609 31.51 38.39 -23.01
N THR A 610 32.83 38.57 -23.03
CA THR A 610 33.80 37.54 -23.46
C THR A 610 33.69 36.29 -22.60
N LEU A 611 33.66 36.45 -21.27
CA LEU A 611 33.53 35.34 -20.33
C LEU A 611 32.26 34.51 -20.56
N TRP A 612 31.11 35.16 -20.78
CA TRP A 612 29.85 34.47 -20.99
C TRP A 612 29.74 33.86 -22.40
N PHE A 613 30.32 34.49 -23.43
CA PHE A 613 30.46 33.86 -24.75
C PHE A 613 31.34 32.61 -24.68
N GLU A 614 32.46 32.64 -23.96
CA GLU A 614 33.33 31.48 -23.74
C GLU A 614 32.57 30.34 -23.06
N ARG A 615 31.85 30.63 -21.96
CA ARG A 615 31.03 29.64 -21.25
C ARG A 615 29.97 29.02 -22.15
N ALA A 616 29.26 29.83 -22.92
CA ALA A 616 28.24 29.37 -23.85
C ALA A 616 28.84 28.54 -24.99
N ALA A 617 29.99 28.95 -25.55
CA ALA A 617 30.70 28.24 -26.61
C ALA A 617 31.24 26.89 -26.12
N ALA A 618 31.82 26.85 -24.91
CA ALA A 618 32.26 25.61 -24.26
C ALA A 618 31.09 24.63 -24.01
N ALA A 619 29.89 25.16 -23.81
CA ALA A 619 28.65 24.39 -23.70
C ALA A 619 28.00 24.07 -25.06
N GLY A 620 28.67 24.34 -26.19
CA GLY A 620 28.23 23.97 -27.53
C GLY A 620 27.45 25.04 -28.31
N CYS A 621 27.39 26.29 -27.85
CA CYS A 621 26.73 27.36 -28.59
C CYS A 621 27.58 27.85 -29.77
N HIS A 622 27.20 27.49 -31.00
CA HIS A 622 27.91 27.91 -32.20
C HIS A 622 27.88 29.44 -32.41
N SER A 623 26.75 30.09 -32.12
CA SER A 623 26.62 31.55 -32.22
C SER A 623 27.58 32.29 -31.28
N SER A 624 27.79 31.77 -30.07
CA SER A 624 28.79 32.30 -29.14
C SER A 624 30.21 32.08 -29.64
N HIS A 625 30.49 30.92 -30.24
CA HIS A 625 31.82 30.62 -30.80
C HIS A 625 32.21 31.61 -31.91
N GLU A 626 31.28 31.88 -32.83
CA GLU A 626 31.50 32.86 -33.91
C GLU A 626 31.60 34.29 -33.37
N ARG A 627 30.78 34.66 -32.37
CA ARG A 627 30.84 36.00 -31.77
C ARG A 627 32.14 36.23 -31.00
N LEU A 628 32.59 35.22 -30.24
CA LEU A 628 33.85 35.23 -29.52
C LEU A 628 35.03 35.39 -30.48
N ARG A 629 35.03 34.66 -31.61
CA ARG A 629 36.05 34.80 -32.67
C ARG A 629 36.15 36.25 -33.15
N ARG A 630 35.02 36.92 -33.42
CA ARG A 630 35.01 38.32 -33.88
C ARG A 630 35.51 39.29 -32.81
N LEU A 631 35.14 39.10 -31.54
CA LEU A 631 35.62 39.92 -30.43
C LEU A 631 37.13 39.79 -30.23
N LEU A 632 37.67 38.56 -30.29
CA LEU A 632 39.10 38.31 -30.19
C LEU A 632 39.88 38.88 -31.38
N VAL A 633 39.37 38.71 -32.61
CA VAL A 633 39.98 39.32 -33.81
C VAL A 633 40.00 40.85 -33.70
N ARG A 634 38.93 41.46 -33.20
CA ARG A 634 38.86 42.92 -33.00
C ARG A 634 39.84 43.41 -31.93
N ALA A 635 40.08 42.63 -30.88
CA ALA A 635 41.08 42.95 -29.86
C ALA A 635 42.53 42.86 -30.39
N CYS A 636 42.77 42.11 -31.46
CA CYS A 636 44.08 41.91 -32.07
C CYS A 636 44.38 42.85 -33.26
N LEU A 637 43.43 43.66 -33.73
CA LEU A 637 43.60 44.57 -34.88
C LEU A 637 43.78 46.04 -34.43
N PRO A 638 44.71 46.81 -35.04
CA PRO A 638 44.90 48.23 -34.74
C PRO A 638 43.67 49.07 -35.13
N SER A 639 43.38 50.05 -34.29
CA SER A 639 42.06 50.62 -34.02
C SER A 639 41.47 51.59 -35.06
N ASN A 640 41.59 51.35 -36.36
CA ASN A 640 41.11 52.33 -37.36
C ASN A 640 40.32 51.84 -38.58
N THR A 641 39.83 50.59 -38.63
CA THR A 641 38.95 50.17 -39.74
C THR A 641 37.87 49.20 -39.29
N CYS A 642 36.71 49.69 -38.85
CA CYS A 642 35.44 48.95 -38.99
C CYS A 642 34.25 49.89 -38.76
N VAL A 643 33.56 50.28 -39.84
CA VAL A 643 32.27 50.99 -39.78
C VAL A 643 31.18 49.93 -39.59
N MET A 644 30.39 50.05 -38.53
CA MET A 644 29.23 49.19 -38.30
C MET A 644 28.16 49.49 -39.36
N THR A 645 27.60 48.44 -39.97
CA THR A 645 26.41 48.58 -40.81
C THR A 645 25.16 48.29 -39.98
N ASN A 646 24.04 48.93 -40.32
CA ASN A 646 22.78 48.81 -39.59
C ASN A 646 22.19 47.38 -39.59
N ASP A 647 22.66 46.49 -40.46
CA ASP A 647 22.23 45.08 -40.50
C ASP A 647 22.79 44.25 -39.33
N ASP A 648 23.82 44.73 -38.62
CA ASP A 648 24.35 44.10 -37.39
C ASP A 648 23.52 44.44 -36.12
N LEU A 649 22.59 45.40 -36.21
CA LEU A 649 21.77 45.88 -35.09
C LEU A 649 20.64 44.91 -34.73
N PHE A 650 20.17 44.09 -35.68
CA PHE A 650 19.01 43.23 -35.53
C PHE A 650 19.25 41.78 -35.99
N TYR A 651 20.31 41.13 -35.51
CA TYR A 651 20.32 39.66 -35.57
C TYR A 651 19.47 39.07 -34.44
N CYS A 652 18.15 39.20 -34.57
CA CYS A 652 17.14 38.44 -33.83
C CYS A 652 17.01 37.01 -34.39
N GLY A 653 18.13 36.36 -34.68
CA GLY A 653 18.13 34.94 -34.98
C GLY A 653 17.71 34.21 -33.71
N PHE A 654 16.41 33.89 -33.60
CA PHE A 654 15.91 33.01 -32.55
C PHE A 654 16.81 31.77 -32.55
N ILE A 655 17.59 31.58 -31.50
CA ILE A 655 18.23 30.28 -31.27
C ILE A 655 17.06 29.30 -31.18
N SER A 656 16.89 28.50 -32.23
CA SER A 656 15.78 27.57 -32.42
C SER A 656 15.93 26.42 -31.43
N GLY A 657 15.53 26.67 -30.19
CA GLY A 657 15.40 25.64 -29.17
C GLY A 657 14.09 24.90 -29.40
N HIS A 658 14.17 23.64 -29.82
CA HIS A 658 13.05 22.69 -29.85
C HIS A 658 12.45 22.57 -28.46
N SER A 659 11.16 22.26 -28.30
CA SER A 659 10.54 22.00 -26.97
C SER A 659 11.34 20.99 -26.15
N ALA A 660 11.24 21.05 -24.83
CA ALA A 660 12.03 20.18 -23.96
C ALA A 660 11.17 19.09 -23.33
N PRO A 661 11.64 17.84 -23.32
CA PRO A 661 11.02 16.79 -22.51
C PRO A 661 11.19 17.14 -21.03
N ALA A 662 10.24 16.71 -20.19
CA ALA A 662 10.32 16.91 -18.74
C ALA A 662 11.15 15.85 -18.01
N ALA A 663 11.72 14.90 -18.76
CA ALA A 663 12.21 13.62 -18.25
C ALA A 663 13.72 13.50 -18.32
#